data_AF-A0A936AAK5-F1
#
_entry.id   AF-A0A936AAK5-F1
#
_cell.length_a   1.000
_cell.length_b   1.000
_cell.length_c   1.000
_cell.angle_alpha   90.00
_cell.angle_beta   90.00
_cell.angle_gamma   90.00
#
_symmetry.space_group_name_H-M   'P 1'
#
loop_
_entity.id
_entity.type
_entity.pdbx_description
1 polymer ?
#
loop_
_entity_poly.entity_id
_entity_poly.type
_entity_poly.pdbx_seq_one_letter_code
_entity_poly.pdbx_strand_id
1 'polypeptide(L)'
;MIWPRTRLIGADPDIGAFETNVNNALYLDVTTTASSGAGSLAQAVASANAFDGGQVIRFALTGSCPRVITLSARLSITDDLRILGDTQAGTIPNTLVSGAYNGAPCVVLRAGSGVTEAIEFESSDAADNLQVTNLGFSGFSNAGVTVRSGQGHRLTGLHFGAAIGAVSLDDVSFAIRVADAAGGALIGGDEPELANLIGNSSIAIQLGGVGGSQVMGNSIGSRGLDDLGNNLGISVTSPLNVIDANRIVLSSSPNLLINGSAAIQNVVTNNSISAGDSHGIAISNGANRNRIGPDNSIIGNGLDGISIASGALNQIRENRFGSNGGLGIDLGPDGVSENDIDPVTSIITGTPNRLQNFPVLSTVRRVPVFNQIFAVLDGELETTEGAYAIDVFRVASCDASGHGEGNVLIGSTRVTVDCTLQLHCAEPFEVLLADDGFDDGQHIALTVTGPGGNTSEFSPCYDQNPDYDITVSNGANGAQAGAATTYTITATNDGYTTVGNERIRDTFPAECANVIWTCAGSNGGTCSPSGIGNINDSVVSLPIGASVTYTATCYLAANATGNLVNTATVTSGRTDLTPADNTDTDNDPIIRVQLAVGGASVVEGTGGLTQLVFNVTATPTPLVETEVDYATITGTAAAGVDYTSVSGTLTFPAGTASRVVRVNVAPDAEVESDETVVLTLSNPNGAGITAATAIGTIINDDAFGTTTSISSHTPNPSEIAEPYTVTVQVRSGTQSPLGTVVISEGLGECTATLEVVSAQASRGSCVLSSALPGNRTLTATYVPSSTSFAASNASATHQVSMPVLLSDGFED
;
A
#
# COMPACT_ATOMS: atom_id res chain seq x y z
N MET A 1 -3.72 18.94 61.83
CA MET A 1 -3.91 19.38 63.23
C MET A 1 -2.53 19.71 63.80
N ILE A 2 -2.28 20.98 64.10
CA ILE A 2 -0.96 21.56 64.41
C ILE A 2 -0.66 21.42 65.92
N TRP A 3 0.53 20.92 66.29
CA TRP A 3 1.18 21.24 67.57
C TRP A 3 2.71 21.19 67.43
N PRO A 4 3.46 22.24 67.84
CA PRO A 4 4.91 22.25 67.87
C PRO A 4 5.43 21.81 69.26
N ARG A 5 6.62 21.19 69.33
CA ARG A 5 7.35 21.07 70.60
C ARG A 5 8.59 21.94 70.60
N THR A 6 8.58 22.85 71.57
CA THR A 6 9.63 23.77 71.98
C THR A 6 10.88 23.04 72.48
N ARG A 7 12.03 23.56 72.04
CA ARG A 7 13.39 23.31 72.53
C ARG A 7 13.56 23.95 73.92
N LEU A 8 14.08 23.18 74.88
CA LEU A 8 14.62 23.70 76.14
C LEU A 8 16.05 23.19 76.29
N ILE A 9 17.02 24.10 76.44
CA ILE A 9 18.42 23.81 76.79
C ILE A 9 18.72 24.48 78.14
N GLY A 10 19.31 23.73 79.06
CA GLY A 10 20.18 24.18 80.16
C GLY A 10 21.12 23.00 80.48
N ALA A 11 22.46 23.08 80.48
CA ALA A 11 23.44 23.97 81.13
C ALA A 11 23.78 23.56 82.59
N ASP A 12 24.47 22.43 82.77
CA ASP A 12 25.74 22.24 83.52
C ASP A 12 26.11 20.73 83.64
N PRO A 13 27.39 20.36 83.91
CA PRO A 13 27.95 19.06 83.53
C PRO A 13 27.74 17.97 84.61
N ASP A 14 27.35 16.78 84.18
CA ASP A 14 27.39 15.57 85.02
C ASP A 14 28.33 14.53 84.42
N ILE A 15 29.26 14.07 85.28
CA ILE A 15 30.31 13.10 85.03
C ILE A 15 29.99 11.93 85.95
N GLY A 16 29.39 10.86 85.41
CA GLY A 16 29.09 9.66 86.21
C GLY A 16 28.43 8.58 85.38
N ALA A 17 29.12 7.46 85.21
CA ALA A 17 28.66 6.31 84.44
C ALA A 17 27.49 5.58 85.12
N PHE A 18 26.68 4.93 84.28
CA PHE A 18 25.61 3.96 84.57
C PHE A 18 24.28 4.51 85.13
N GLU A 19 23.42 4.97 84.22
CA GLU A 19 21.97 4.68 84.27
C GLU A 19 21.46 4.23 82.89
N THR A 20 20.40 3.45 82.92
CA THR A 20 19.98 2.38 82.00
C THR A 20 19.09 2.81 80.83
N ASN A 21 19.19 2.08 79.72
CA ASN A 21 18.20 1.84 78.65
C ASN A 21 17.07 2.88 78.49
N VAL A 22 17.37 3.99 77.79
CA VAL A 22 16.38 4.73 77.00
C VAL A 22 17.04 5.19 75.71
N ASN A 23 16.69 4.52 74.60
CA ASN A 23 17.16 4.67 73.20
C ASN A 23 18.46 3.91 72.83
N ASN A 24 18.29 2.67 72.34
CA ASN A 24 19.33 1.67 72.03
C ASN A 24 20.20 1.97 70.79
N ALA A 25 20.21 3.18 70.24
CA ALA A 25 21.02 3.52 69.06
C ALA A 25 22.31 4.27 69.48
N LEU A 26 23.48 3.62 69.35
CA LEU A 26 24.76 4.31 69.46
C LEU A 26 25.02 5.05 68.14
N TYR A 27 25.24 6.37 68.23
CA TYR A 27 25.63 7.17 67.06
C TYR A 27 27.12 7.00 66.77
N LEU A 28 27.45 6.68 65.53
CA LEU A 28 28.81 6.51 65.02
C LEU A 28 29.11 7.63 64.01
N ASP A 29 29.94 8.60 64.41
CA ASP A 29 30.22 9.78 63.58
C ASP A 29 31.43 9.57 62.66
N VAL A 30 31.23 9.76 61.36
CA VAL A 30 32.28 9.80 60.34
C VAL A 30 32.85 11.23 60.27
N THR A 31 34.13 11.38 60.58
CA THR A 31 34.79 12.69 60.73
C THR A 31 35.97 12.90 59.77
N THR A 32 36.39 11.86 59.06
CA THR A 32 37.45 11.94 58.03
C THR A 32 37.03 11.28 56.72
N THR A 33 37.56 11.79 55.60
CA THR A 33 37.40 11.19 54.27
C THR A 33 38.39 10.05 54.01
N ALA A 34 39.25 9.73 54.97
CA ALA A 34 40.14 8.57 54.89
C ALA A 34 39.34 7.27 54.76
N SER A 35 39.84 6.34 53.95
CA SER A 35 39.18 5.07 53.66
C SER A 35 39.16 4.09 54.84
N SER A 36 40.00 4.32 55.85
CA SER A 36 40.18 3.45 57.02
C SER A 36 40.78 4.25 58.19
N GLY A 37 40.82 3.62 59.38
CA GLY A 37 41.36 4.23 60.60
C GLY A 37 40.31 5.02 61.39
N ALA A 38 40.77 5.68 62.46
CA ALA A 38 39.91 6.40 63.38
C ALA A 38 39.04 7.47 62.68
N GLY A 39 37.73 7.45 62.90
CA GLY A 39 36.75 8.39 62.33
C GLY A 39 36.37 8.13 60.87
N SER A 40 36.86 7.06 60.25
CA SER A 40 36.52 6.67 58.87
C SER A 40 35.16 5.96 58.80
N LEU A 41 34.53 5.99 57.63
CA LEU A 41 33.28 5.24 57.36
C LEU A 41 33.49 3.73 57.52
N ALA A 42 34.62 3.19 57.06
CA ALA A 42 34.92 1.76 57.21
C ALA A 42 35.02 1.34 58.69
N GLN A 43 35.63 2.18 59.55
CA GLN A 43 35.66 1.91 60.98
C GLN A 43 34.26 1.99 61.61
N ALA A 44 33.45 2.97 61.20
CA ALA A 44 32.08 3.11 61.69
C ALA A 44 31.24 1.86 61.35
N VAL A 45 31.32 1.35 60.11
CA VAL A 45 30.65 0.10 59.71
C VAL A 45 31.18 -1.10 60.49
N ALA A 46 32.49 -1.25 60.63
CA ALA A 46 33.07 -2.34 61.42
C ALA A 46 32.64 -2.29 62.89
N SER A 47 32.50 -1.07 63.45
CA SER A 47 31.99 -0.87 64.81
C SER A 47 30.50 -1.20 64.88
N ALA A 48 29.71 -0.87 63.85
CA ALA A 48 28.30 -1.19 63.80
C ALA A 48 28.04 -2.70 63.80
N ASN A 49 28.75 -3.44 62.95
CA ASN A 49 28.63 -4.90 62.86
C ASN A 49 29.07 -5.64 64.14
N ALA A 50 29.74 -4.97 65.07
CA ALA A 50 30.19 -5.57 66.32
C ALA A 50 29.12 -5.57 67.43
N PHE A 51 27.97 -4.92 67.20
CA PHE A 51 26.90 -4.78 68.19
C PHE A 51 25.51 -4.97 67.58
N ASP A 52 24.79 -5.94 68.12
CA ASP A 52 23.37 -6.15 67.85
C ASP A 52 22.53 -4.91 68.28
N GLY A 53 21.47 -4.59 67.53
CA GLY A 53 20.44 -3.64 67.97
C GLY A 53 20.35 -2.31 67.23
N GLY A 54 20.73 -2.25 65.95
CA GLY A 54 20.42 -1.12 65.06
C GLY A 54 21.25 0.13 65.31
N GLN A 55 22.42 0.18 64.68
CA GLN A 55 23.36 1.30 64.83
C GLN A 55 23.07 2.43 63.84
N VAL A 56 23.48 3.66 64.18
CA VAL A 56 23.26 4.84 63.33
C VAL A 56 24.57 5.53 63.02
N ILE A 57 24.95 5.53 61.74
CA ILE A 57 26.10 6.25 61.21
C ILE A 57 25.67 7.65 60.75
N ARG A 58 26.38 8.68 61.20
CA ARG A 58 26.20 10.08 60.80
C ARG A 58 27.48 10.66 60.23
N PHE A 59 27.38 11.76 59.50
CA PHE A 59 28.52 12.41 58.85
C PHE A 59 28.77 13.82 59.41
N ALA A 60 29.99 14.04 59.90
CA ALA A 60 30.49 15.31 60.41
C ALA A 60 31.87 15.63 59.81
N LEU A 61 32.01 15.40 58.51
CA LEU A 61 33.25 15.71 57.78
C LEU A 61 33.50 17.23 57.80
N THR A 62 34.77 17.63 57.67
CA THR A 62 35.15 19.05 57.51
C THR A 62 35.35 19.40 56.03
N GLY A 63 35.28 20.68 55.66
CA GLY A 63 35.51 21.17 54.28
C GLY A 63 34.22 21.51 53.52
N SER A 64 34.34 21.88 52.24
CA SER A 64 33.18 22.20 51.38
C SER A 64 32.56 20.95 50.77
N CYS A 65 31.25 20.98 50.48
CA CYS A 65 30.60 19.95 49.65
C CYS A 65 30.97 20.13 48.17
N PRO A 66 30.98 19.04 47.37
CA PRO A 66 30.88 17.63 47.78
C PRO A 66 32.16 17.13 48.46
N ARG A 67 32.04 16.12 49.32
CA ARG A 67 33.14 15.47 50.06
C ARG A 67 33.25 14.02 49.64
N VAL A 68 34.39 13.64 49.09
CA VAL A 68 34.61 12.32 48.49
C VAL A 68 35.34 11.41 49.47
N ILE A 69 34.76 10.24 49.72
CA ILE A 69 35.39 9.12 50.43
C ILE A 69 35.75 8.06 49.39
N THR A 70 37.04 7.91 49.09
CA THR A 70 37.52 6.86 48.20
C THR A 70 37.67 5.57 49.01
N LEU A 71 36.85 4.56 48.72
CA LEU A 71 36.84 3.30 49.44
C LEU A 71 38.05 2.43 49.07
N SER A 72 38.69 1.82 50.07
CA SER A 72 39.77 0.83 49.85
C SER A 72 39.27 -0.62 49.88
N ALA A 73 38.02 -0.83 50.30
CA ALA A 73 37.31 -2.11 50.30
C ALA A 73 35.80 -1.84 50.29
N ARG A 74 34.99 -2.83 49.91
CA ARG A 74 33.53 -2.78 50.06
C ARG A 74 33.12 -2.64 51.54
N LEU A 75 32.02 -1.95 51.80
CA LEU A 75 31.40 -1.87 53.12
C LEU A 75 30.44 -3.03 53.30
N SER A 76 30.90 -4.11 53.93
CA SER A 76 30.07 -5.28 54.26
C SER A 76 29.31 -5.02 55.56
N ILE A 77 27.98 -5.02 55.49
CA ILE A 77 27.06 -4.80 56.62
C ILE A 77 26.38 -6.12 56.95
N THR A 78 26.37 -6.50 58.22
CA THR A 78 25.91 -7.83 58.66
C THR A 78 24.78 -7.78 59.70
N ASP A 79 24.27 -6.60 60.03
CA ASP A 79 23.23 -6.34 61.04
C ASP A 79 22.52 -5.01 60.73
N ASP A 80 21.44 -4.71 61.44
CA ASP A 80 20.68 -3.46 61.36
C ASP A 80 21.59 -2.22 61.39
N LEU A 81 21.51 -1.43 60.32
CA LEU A 81 22.34 -0.24 60.17
C LEU A 81 21.61 0.87 59.44
N ARG A 82 21.74 2.09 59.96
CA ARG A 82 21.26 3.32 59.32
C ARG A 82 22.45 4.20 58.97
N ILE A 83 22.67 4.46 57.69
CA ILE A 83 23.73 5.33 57.18
C ILE A 83 23.07 6.61 56.66
N LEU A 84 23.19 7.68 57.45
CA LEU A 84 22.40 8.91 57.27
C LEU A 84 23.23 10.04 56.63
N GLY A 85 23.35 10.08 55.31
CA GLY A 85 24.11 11.10 54.57
C GLY A 85 23.51 12.51 54.65
N ASP A 86 22.23 12.61 54.97
CA ASP A 86 21.48 13.85 55.21
C ASP A 86 21.91 14.55 56.50
N THR A 87 22.52 13.81 57.44
CA THR A 87 23.14 14.42 58.63
C THR A 87 24.33 15.30 58.27
N GLN A 88 24.89 15.14 57.06
CA GLN A 88 25.98 15.99 56.62
C GLN A 88 25.50 17.41 56.28
N ALA A 89 25.96 18.39 57.06
CA ALA A 89 25.76 19.80 56.74
C ALA A 89 26.17 20.14 55.29
N GLY A 90 25.25 20.76 54.55
CA GLY A 90 25.42 21.13 53.15
C GLY A 90 24.73 20.18 52.15
N THR A 91 24.21 19.04 52.60
CA THR A 91 23.30 18.21 51.80
C THR A 91 22.02 19.00 51.50
N ILE A 92 21.58 18.97 50.24
CA ILE A 92 20.34 19.61 49.76
C ILE A 92 19.35 18.51 49.39
N PRO A 93 18.19 18.40 50.05
CA PRO A 93 17.17 17.43 49.68
C PRO A 93 16.51 17.80 48.36
N ASN A 94 16.00 16.80 47.63
CA ASN A 94 15.15 17.06 46.47
C ASN A 94 13.81 17.69 46.91
N THR A 95 13.30 18.61 46.10
CA THR A 95 12.02 19.32 46.32
C THR A 95 11.08 19.25 45.13
N LEU A 96 11.52 18.63 44.03
CA LEU A 96 10.70 18.48 42.82
C LEU A 96 9.87 17.19 42.87
N VAL A 97 8.63 17.28 42.43
CA VAL A 97 7.67 16.17 42.36
C VAL A 97 7.79 15.38 41.04
N SER A 98 7.05 14.27 40.95
CA SER A 98 6.86 13.50 39.70
C SER A 98 8.17 12.98 39.10
N GLY A 99 9.11 12.56 39.95
CA GLY A 99 10.39 12.02 39.52
C GLY A 99 11.32 13.02 38.84
N ALA A 100 11.07 14.34 38.92
CA ALA A 100 12.09 15.34 38.65
C ALA A 100 13.03 15.48 39.86
N TYR A 101 14.26 15.97 39.66
CA TYR A 101 15.26 15.97 40.74
C TYR A 101 16.12 17.25 40.79
N ASN A 102 16.24 17.85 41.98
CA ASN A 102 17.17 18.96 42.25
C ASN A 102 17.97 18.78 43.55
N GLY A 103 17.97 17.58 44.13
CA GLY A 103 18.76 17.25 45.32
C GLY A 103 20.26 17.23 45.03
N ALA A 104 21.06 17.42 46.08
CA ALA A 104 22.52 17.32 46.01
C ALA A 104 23.08 16.76 47.33
N PRO A 105 23.40 15.46 47.37
CA PRO A 105 24.13 14.85 48.49
C PRO A 105 25.47 15.53 48.74
N CYS A 106 25.85 15.77 50.00
CA CYS A 106 27.18 16.32 50.29
C CYS A 106 28.29 15.26 50.32
N VAL A 107 27.95 13.99 50.58
CA VAL A 107 28.93 12.89 50.69
C VAL A 107 28.88 12.01 49.45
N VAL A 108 30.04 11.72 48.88
CA VAL A 108 30.20 10.84 47.71
C VAL A 108 31.12 9.67 48.05
N LEU A 109 30.64 8.44 47.87
CA LEU A 109 31.43 7.22 47.91
C LEU A 109 32.01 6.96 46.52
N ARG A 110 33.33 6.84 46.43
CA ARG A 110 34.04 6.58 45.18
C ARG A 110 34.80 5.27 45.26
N ALA A 111 34.76 4.48 44.20
CA ALA A 111 35.55 3.26 44.09
C ALA A 111 37.05 3.59 44.13
N GLY A 112 37.79 2.95 45.04
CA GLY A 112 39.24 2.85 44.95
C GLY A 112 39.67 1.68 44.07
N SER A 113 40.98 1.52 43.88
CA SER A 113 41.53 0.45 43.06
C SER A 113 41.05 -0.94 43.53
N GLY A 114 40.42 -1.70 42.64
CA GLY A 114 39.92 -3.05 42.91
C GLY A 114 38.61 -3.14 43.70
N VAL A 115 37.99 -2.00 44.07
CA VAL A 115 36.70 -1.99 44.74
C VAL A 115 35.58 -1.98 43.69
N THR A 116 34.88 -3.10 43.58
CA THR A 116 33.79 -3.25 42.59
C THR A 116 32.43 -2.88 43.17
N GLU A 117 32.29 -2.83 44.50
CA GLU A 117 31.02 -2.60 45.18
C GLU A 117 31.18 -1.65 46.39
N ALA A 118 30.24 -0.72 46.57
CA ALA A 118 30.32 0.24 47.67
C ALA A 118 29.77 -0.33 48.97
N ILE A 119 28.49 -0.71 48.99
CA ILE A 119 27.77 -1.24 50.15
C ILE A 119 27.17 -2.59 49.80
N GLU A 120 27.48 -3.61 50.60
CA GLU A 120 26.88 -4.95 50.51
C GLU A 120 26.22 -5.27 51.85
N PHE A 121 24.90 -5.49 51.85
CA PHE A 121 24.16 -5.98 53.01
C PHE A 121 24.00 -7.49 52.93
N GLU A 122 24.66 -8.20 53.84
CA GLU A 122 24.67 -9.66 53.93
C GLU A 122 24.59 -10.04 55.43
N SER A 123 23.38 -10.31 55.89
CA SER A 123 23.08 -10.76 57.24
C SER A 123 22.49 -12.17 57.21
N SER A 124 22.66 -12.91 58.31
CA SER A 124 21.96 -14.17 58.53
C SER A 124 20.52 -13.99 59.03
N ASP A 125 20.13 -12.78 59.44
CA ASP A 125 18.79 -12.49 59.93
C ASP A 125 17.86 -12.05 58.78
N ALA A 126 16.61 -12.51 58.86
CA ALA A 126 15.54 -12.22 57.91
C ALA A 126 14.78 -10.93 58.25
N ALA A 127 14.97 -10.35 59.45
CA ALA A 127 14.23 -9.19 59.94
C ALA A 127 14.99 -7.85 59.85
N ASP A 128 16.16 -7.83 59.23
CA ASP A 128 17.03 -6.66 59.28
C ASP A 128 16.64 -5.52 58.33
N ASN A 129 16.90 -4.27 58.75
CA ASN A 129 16.42 -3.03 58.18
C ASN A 129 17.54 -2.04 57.78
N LEU A 130 18.40 -2.39 56.83
CA LEU A 130 19.33 -1.40 56.25
C LEU A 130 18.62 -0.11 55.78
N GLN A 131 19.08 1.04 56.27
CA GLN A 131 18.70 2.35 55.74
C GLN A 131 19.93 3.08 55.20
N VAL A 132 19.86 3.56 53.97
CA VAL A 132 20.90 4.42 53.37
C VAL A 132 20.21 5.65 52.79
N THR A 133 20.64 6.84 53.22
CA THR A 133 20.05 8.10 52.79
C THR A 133 21.09 9.08 52.26
N ASN A 134 20.74 9.82 51.20
CA ASN A 134 21.47 11.02 50.76
C ASN A 134 22.99 10.84 50.58
N LEU A 135 23.39 9.80 49.84
CA LEU A 135 24.77 9.56 49.42
C LEU A 135 24.90 9.55 47.89
N GLY A 136 26.02 10.07 47.38
CA GLY A 136 26.43 9.92 45.98
C GLY A 136 27.34 8.70 45.80
N PHE A 137 27.30 8.06 44.63
CA PHE A 137 28.13 6.89 44.30
C PHE A 137 28.83 7.06 42.95
N SER A 138 30.09 6.62 42.84
CA SER A 138 30.90 6.81 41.63
C SER A 138 31.87 5.65 41.38
N GLY A 139 31.82 5.08 40.18
CA GLY A 139 32.87 4.21 39.62
C GLY A 139 32.87 2.75 40.06
N PHE A 140 31.74 2.22 40.56
CA PHE A 140 31.63 0.84 41.04
C PHE A 140 31.28 -0.12 39.89
N SER A 141 32.20 -1.02 39.53
CA SER A 141 32.04 -1.92 38.39
C SER A 141 31.10 -3.12 38.63
N ASN A 142 30.65 -3.34 39.87
CA ASN A 142 29.55 -4.24 40.21
C ASN A 142 28.34 -3.45 40.69
N ALA A 143 28.33 -2.92 41.93
CA ALA A 143 27.15 -2.23 42.44
C ALA A 143 27.45 -1.05 43.34
N GLY A 144 26.57 -0.05 43.34
CA GLY A 144 26.56 0.97 44.38
C GLY A 144 26.08 0.39 45.70
N VAL A 145 24.89 -0.19 45.71
CA VAL A 145 24.31 -0.88 46.86
C VAL A 145 23.77 -2.24 46.44
N THR A 146 24.25 -3.33 47.05
CA THR A 146 23.59 -4.64 47.00
C THR A 146 22.95 -4.98 48.34
N VAL A 147 21.71 -5.46 48.29
CA VAL A 147 20.99 -6.04 49.43
C VAL A 147 20.75 -7.53 49.14
N ARG A 148 21.30 -8.42 49.97
CA ARG A 148 21.30 -9.89 49.72
C ARG A 148 20.44 -10.67 50.71
N SER A 149 20.05 -10.07 51.83
CA SER A 149 19.19 -10.67 52.85
C SER A 149 18.40 -9.59 53.57
N GLY A 150 17.45 -9.98 54.42
CA GLY A 150 16.66 -9.06 55.24
C GLY A 150 15.39 -8.55 54.54
N GLN A 151 14.63 -7.73 55.27
CA GLN A 151 13.34 -7.17 54.84
C GLN A 151 13.18 -5.73 55.34
N GLY A 152 12.50 -4.87 54.57
CA GLY A 152 12.17 -3.51 55.04
C GLY A 152 13.32 -2.50 54.93
N HIS A 153 14.31 -2.81 54.10
CA HIS A 153 15.39 -1.89 53.73
C HIS A 153 14.85 -0.61 53.10
N ARG A 154 15.52 0.51 53.33
CA ARG A 154 15.15 1.83 52.78
C ARG A 154 16.35 2.48 52.11
N LEU A 155 16.26 2.72 50.81
CA LEU A 155 17.31 3.31 49.99
C LEU A 155 16.75 4.59 49.34
N THR A 156 17.08 5.75 49.89
CA THR A 156 16.39 7.03 49.57
C THR A 156 17.36 8.18 49.39
N GLY A 157 17.03 9.17 48.55
CA GLY A 157 17.87 10.33 48.31
C GLY A 157 19.25 10.02 47.70
N LEU A 158 19.48 8.81 47.20
CA LEU A 158 20.75 8.38 46.62
C LEU A 158 20.95 8.99 45.24
N HIS A 159 22.20 9.25 44.87
CA HIS A 159 22.56 9.87 43.58
C HIS A 159 23.63 9.04 42.86
N PHE A 160 23.32 8.65 41.62
CA PHE A 160 24.21 7.93 40.71
C PHE A 160 24.27 8.64 39.35
N GLY A 161 25.47 8.69 38.76
CA GLY A 161 25.70 9.36 37.47
C GLY A 161 25.73 10.89 37.58
N ALA A 162 25.91 11.56 36.45
CA ALA A 162 26.01 13.02 36.35
C ALA A 162 27.13 13.62 37.20
N ALA A 163 26.83 14.66 37.97
CA ALA A 163 27.76 15.33 38.84
C ALA A 163 27.04 15.90 40.06
N ILE A 164 27.75 15.90 41.19
CA ILE A 164 27.35 16.59 42.41
C ILE A 164 28.30 17.77 42.59
N GLY A 165 27.82 18.99 42.42
CA GLY A 165 28.67 20.18 42.42
C GLY A 165 29.80 20.05 41.38
N ALA A 166 31.05 20.13 41.84
CA ALA A 166 32.23 20.00 40.96
C ALA A 166 32.71 18.54 40.76
N VAL A 167 32.07 17.55 41.39
CA VAL A 167 32.49 16.14 41.31
C VAL A 167 31.62 15.41 40.28
N SER A 168 32.23 15.03 39.16
CA SER A 168 31.62 14.10 38.20
C SER A 168 31.53 12.70 38.82
N LEU A 169 30.38 12.05 38.67
CA LEU A 169 30.19 10.66 39.08
C LEU A 169 30.44 9.75 37.88
N ASP A 170 31.38 8.85 38.03
CA ASP A 170 31.70 7.82 37.04
C ASP A 170 30.64 6.70 37.08
N ASP A 171 30.51 5.99 35.97
CA ASP A 171 29.54 4.93 35.73
C ASP A 171 29.52 3.87 36.85
N VAL A 172 28.33 3.32 37.08
CA VAL A 172 28.12 2.20 38.00
C VAL A 172 27.40 1.09 37.24
N SER A 173 27.80 -0.18 37.41
CA SER A 173 27.11 -1.26 36.70
C SER A 173 25.67 -1.42 37.19
N PHE A 174 25.46 -1.73 38.47
CA PHE A 174 24.15 -1.74 39.13
C PHE A 174 24.07 -0.59 40.14
N ALA A 175 23.19 0.40 39.97
CA ALA A 175 23.10 1.44 41.01
C ALA A 175 22.55 0.84 42.32
N ILE A 176 21.42 0.14 42.23
CA ILE A 176 20.81 -0.58 43.35
C ILE A 176 20.45 -2.00 42.91
N ARG A 177 20.88 -3.00 43.68
CA ARG A 177 20.60 -4.42 43.42
C ARG A 177 20.00 -5.10 44.65
N VAL A 178 18.78 -5.60 44.54
CA VAL A 178 18.14 -6.48 45.52
C VAL A 178 18.25 -7.91 45.01
N ALA A 179 18.89 -8.80 45.76
CA ALA A 179 19.24 -10.14 45.31
C ALA A 179 19.05 -11.18 46.43
N ASP A 180 19.24 -12.45 46.06
CA ASP A 180 19.27 -13.59 46.98
C ASP A 180 18.02 -13.67 47.89
N ALA A 181 18.20 -13.57 49.22
CA ALA A 181 17.12 -13.70 50.20
C ALA A 181 16.44 -12.36 50.56
N ALA A 182 16.88 -11.24 49.99
CA ALA A 182 16.33 -9.93 50.29
C ALA A 182 14.94 -9.72 49.68
N GLY A 183 14.07 -9.02 50.38
CA GLY A 183 12.78 -8.57 49.85
C GLY A 183 12.28 -7.31 50.53
N GLY A 184 11.08 -6.87 50.16
CA GLY A 184 10.40 -5.78 50.85
C GLY A 184 11.19 -4.46 50.91
N ALA A 185 12.14 -4.23 50.00
CA ALA A 185 12.97 -3.04 50.00
C ALA A 185 12.18 -1.86 49.43
N LEU A 186 12.19 -0.72 50.13
CA LEU A 186 11.71 0.55 49.62
C LEU A 186 12.87 1.32 48.98
N ILE A 187 12.78 1.53 47.67
CA ILE A 187 13.75 2.28 46.88
C ILE A 187 13.06 3.56 46.42
N GLY A 188 13.42 4.68 47.05
CA GLY A 188 12.78 5.98 46.86
C GLY A 188 11.67 6.24 47.89
N GLY A 189 10.63 6.96 47.50
CA GLY A 189 9.49 7.29 48.37
C GLY A 189 8.45 8.16 47.69
N ASP A 190 7.36 8.42 48.42
CA ASP A 190 6.20 9.21 48.01
C ASP A 190 6.44 10.72 48.15
N GLU A 191 7.38 11.10 49.02
CA GLU A 191 7.82 12.48 49.18
C GLU A 191 9.04 12.82 48.28
N PRO A 192 9.10 14.04 47.71
CA PRO A 192 10.21 14.48 46.85
C PRO A 192 11.61 14.22 47.41
N GLU A 193 11.83 14.47 48.71
CA GLU A 193 13.15 14.30 49.32
C GLU A 193 13.65 12.86 49.38
N LEU A 194 12.75 11.87 49.24
CA LEU A 194 13.09 10.45 49.28
C LEU A 194 13.50 9.91 47.91
N ALA A 195 13.19 10.63 46.82
CA ALA A 195 13.52 10.24 45.46
C ALA A 195 15.02 9.94 45.29
N ASN A 196 15.36 8.86 44.59
CA ASN A 196 16.72 8.66 44.12
C ASN A 196 16.89 9.28 42.72
N LEU A 197 18.10 9.73 42.41
CA LEU A 197 18.53 10.10 41.06
C LEU A 197 19.49 9.04 40.54
N ILE A 198 19.14 8.39 39.43
CA ILE A 198 19.92 7.29 38.89
C ILE A 198 20.13 7.45 37.37
N GLY A 199 21.33 7.83 36.97
CA GLY A 199 21.75 7.87 35.56
C GLY A 199 23.08 7.16 35.33
N ASN A 200 23.42 6.98 34.05
CA ASN A 200 24.71 6.45 33.60
C ASN A 200 25.09 5.11 34.24
N SER A 201 24.11 4.22 34.38
CA SER A 201 24.28 2.87 34.90
C SER A 201 23.99 1.81 33.85
N SER A 202 24.61 0.63 33.96
CA SER A 202 24.21 -0.50 33.10
C SER A 202 22.79 -0.96 33.44
N ILE A 203 22.46 -1.10 34.72
CA ILE A 203 21.10 -1.32 35.19
C ILE A 203 20.88 -0.37 36.38
N ALA A 204 19.88 0.51 36.30
CA ALA A 204 19.62 1.43 37.41
C ALA A 204 19.12 0.67 38.65
N ILE A 205 18.07 -0.14 38.52
CA ILE A 205 17.55 -0.94 39.64
C ILE A 205 17.33 -2.37 39.20
N GLN A 206 17.86 -3.34 39.95
CA GLN A 206 17.57 -4.76 39.77
C GLN A 206 16.83 -5.33 40.99
N LEU A 207 15.71 -6.01 40.73
CA LEU A 207 14.89 -6.71 41.72
C LEU A 207 14.90 -8.22 41.45
N GLY A 208 15.79 -8.96 42.12
CA GLY A 208 15.98 -10.41 41.93
C GLY A 208 15.93 -11.26 43.19
N GLY A 209 15.64 -10.69 44.36
CA GLY A 209 15.49 -11.43 45.62
C GLY A 209 14.13 -12.14 45.77
N VAL A 210 13.61 -12.27 46.99
CA VAL A 210 12.35 -13.00 47.27
C VAL A 210 11.08 -12.22 46.90
N GLY A 211 11.20 -10.94 46.56
CA GLY A 211 10.11 -10.10 46.06
C GLY A 211 9.52 -9.12 47.10
N GLY A 212 8.42 -8.49 46.75
CA GLY A 212 7.72 -7.54 47.63
C GLY A 212 8.34 -6.15 47.72
N SER A 213 9.37 -5.85 46.91
CA SER A 213 10.03 -4.54 46.93
C SER A 213 9.17 -3.46 46.28
N GLN A 214 9.35 -2.22 46.72
CA GLN A 214 8.66 -1.05 46.21
C GLN A 214 9.68 -0.06 45.64
N VAL A 215 9.55 0.27 44.36
CA VAL A 215 10.34 1.29 43.68
C VAL A 215 9.41 2.46 43.43
N MET A 216 9.58 3.55 44.18
CA MET A 216 8.62 4.65 44.20
C MET A 216 9.27 6.03 44.07
N GLY A 217 8.70 6.89 43.22
CA GLY A 217 9.06 8.31 43.16
C GLY A 217 10.47 8.62 42.65
N ASN A 218 11.15 7.68 41.99
CA ASN A 218 12.54 7.87 41.56
C ASN A 218 12.66 8.62 40.23
N SER A 219 13.81 9.27 40.04
CA SER A 219 14.25 9.85 38.77
C SER A 219 15.31 8.95 38.13
N ILE A 220 14.94 8.21 37.09
CA ILE A 220 15.78 7.20 36.45
C ILE A 220 16.04 7.59 35.00
N GLY A 221 17.31 7.61 34.62
CA GLY A 221 17.77 8.02 33.29
C GLY A 221 17.85 9.53 33.09
N SER A 222 17.95 10.28 34.19
CA SER A 222 18.00 11.75 34.18
C SER A 222 19.26 12.27 34.88
N ARG A 223 19.55 13.55 34.61
CA ARG A 223 20.42 14.46 35.36
C ARG A 223 19.56 15.62 35.83
N GLY A 224 18.69 15.38 36.80
CA GLY A 224 17.79 16.42 37.31
C GLY A 224 16.67 16.77 36.32
N LEU A 225 16.84 17.86 35.56
CA LEU A 225 15.97 18.22 34.42
C LEU A 225 16.59 17.87 33.06
N ASP A 226 17.90 17.64 33.03
CA ASP A 226 18.57 17.14 31.85
C ASP A 226 18.48 15.61 31.83
N ASP A 227 18.82 15.04 30.70
CA ASP A 227 18.51 13.68 30.35
C ASP A 227 19.83 12.88 30.29
N LEU A 228 19.95 11.81 31.09
CA LEU A 228 21.19 11.03 31.29
C LEU A 228 20.85 9.54 31.43
N GLY A 229 20.76 8.89 30.28
CA GLY A 229 20.28 7.53 30.14
C GLY A 229 21.01 6.46 30.95
N ASN A 230 20.38 5.29 31.03
CA ASN A 230 20.98 4.04 31.50
C ASN A 230 21.01 3.04 30.33
N ASN A 231 21.69 1.88 30.47
CA ASN A 231 21.43 0.81 29.50
C ASN A 231 20.05 0.21 29.74
N LEU A 232 19.68 -0.07 30.98
CA LEU A 232 18.34 -0.52 31.38
C LEU A 232 17.89 0.25 32.62
N GLY A 233 16.64 0.72 32.65
CA GLY A 233 16.08 1.42 33.80
C GLY A 233 15.86 0.46 34.97
N ILE A 234 14.73 -0.26 34.97
CA ILE A 234 14.40 -1.20 36.04
C ILE A 234 14.34 -2.63 35.47
N SER A 235 15.00 -3.57 36.14
CA SER A 235 14.92 -5.01 35.86
C SER A 235 14.20 -5.73 37.00
N VAL A 236 13.12 -6.43 36.68
CA VAL A 236 12.31 -7.21 37.63
C VAL A 236 12.39 -8.68 37.28
N THR A 237 12.99 -9.47 38.16
CA THR A 237 13.09 -10.94 38.02
C THR A 237 12.50 -11.68 39.22
N SER A 238 11.88 -10.96 40.16
CA SER A 238 11.24 -11.48 41.38
C SER A 238 9.74 -11.13 41.43
N PRO A 239 8.95 -11.75 42.31
CA PRO A 239 7.50 -11.55 42.34
C PRO A 239 7.05 -10.39 43.25
N LEU A 240 5.78 -10.01 43.14
CA LEU A 240 5.07 -9.15 44.09
C LEU A 240 5.69 -7.76 44.30
N ASN A 241 6.49 -7.26 43.35
CA ASN A 241 7.05 -5.91 43.44
C ASN A 241 6.05 -4.86 42.97
N VAL A 242 6.18 -3.65 43.50
CA VAL A 242 5.41 -2.47 43.11
C VAL A 242 6.36 -1.43 42.54
N ILE A 243 6.05 -0.93 41.34
CA ILE A 243 6.78 0.14 40.67
C ILE A 243 5.79 1.27 40.45
N ASP A 244 5.91 2.33 41.24
CA ASP A 244 4.91 3.38 41.30
C ASP A 244 5.51 4.78 41.20
N ALA A 245 4.86 5.68 40.46
CA ALA A 245 5.21 7.11 40.44
C ALA A 245 6.67 7.43 40.05
N ASN A 246 7.35 6.58 39.27
CA ASN A 246 8.72 6.84 38.82
C ASN A 246 8.73 7.58 37.48
N ARG A 247 9.74 8.44 37.28
CA ARG A 247 10.13 8.94 35.95
C ARG A 247 11.27 8.06 35.44
N ILE A 248 11.04 7.34 34.34
CA ILE A 248 12.01 6.44 33.72
C ILE A 248 12.19 6.84 32.27
N VAL A 249 13.38 7.34 31.93
CA VAL A 249 13.65 7.89 30.58
C VAL A 249 14.97 7.40 30.00
N LEU A 250 15.09 7.45 28.67
CA LEU A 250 16.36 7.32 27.93
C LEU A 250 17.19 6.07 28.25
N SER A 251 16.54 4.92 28.36
CA SER A 251 17.26 3.66 28.39
C SER A 251 17.59 3.19 26.97
N SER A 252 18.78 2.62 26.74
CA SER A 252 19.16 2.04 25.43
C SER A 252 18.60 0.61 25.22
N SER A 253 18.18 -0.04 26.30
CA SER A 253 17.32 -1.22 26.41
C SER A 253 15.95 -0.78 26.96
N PRO A 254 14.94 -1.65 27.17
CA PRO A 254 13.65 -1.21 27.66
C PRO A 254 13.73 -0.37 28.94
N ASN A 255 12.87 0.63 29.09
CA ASN A 255 12.87 1.44 30.31
C ASN A 255 12.53 0.59 31.56
N LEU A 256 11.61 -0.37 31.39
CA LEU A 256 11.28 -1.37 32.40
C LEU A 256 11.23 -2.77 31.77
N LEU A 257 11.98 -3.71 32.34
CA LEU A 257 12.00 -5.11 31.91
C LEU A 257 11.48 -6.02 33.03
N ILE A 258 10.38 -6.72 32.78
CA ILE A 258 9.84 -7.78 33.63
C ILE A 258 10.17 -9.13 32.99
N ASN A 259 11.03 -9.90 33.64
CA ASN A 259 11.71 -11.01 32.99
C ASN A 259 11.78 -12.27 33.85
N GLY A 260 11.36 -13.38 33.28
CA GLY A 260 11.51 -14.72 33.86
C GLY A 260 10.25 -15.20 34.59
N SER A 261 10.11 -16.52 34.71
CA SER A 261 8.93 -17.17 35.29
C SER A 261 8.69 -16.89 36.77
N ALA A 262 9.69 -16.34 37.48
CA ALA A 262 9.56 -15.87 38.86
C ALA A 262 9.02 -14.44 38.96
N ALA A 263 9.07 -13.65 37.88
CA ALA A 263 8.56 -12.28 37.84
C ALA A 263 7.03 -12.28 37.63
N ILE A 264 6.31 -12.68 38.68
CA ILE A 264 4.86 -12.81 38.68
C ILE A 264 4.20 -11.83 39.66
N GLN A 265 2.98 -11.41 39.35
CA GLN A 265 2.18 -10.55 40.23
C GLN A 265 2.85 -9.23 40.59
N ASN A 266 3.70 -8.70 39.71
CA ASN A 266 4.23 -7.35 39.86
C ASN A 266 3.20 -6.33 39.39
N VAL A 267 3.22 -5.15 40.01
CA VAL A 267 2.31 -4.04 39.73
C VAL A 267 3.12 -2.83 39.29
N VAL A 268 2.73 -2.23 38.16
CA VAL A 268 3.36 -1.04 37.59
C VAL A 268 2.29 0.03 37.41
N THR A 269 2.36 1.14 38.15
CA THR A 269 1.30 2.18 38.18
C THR A 269 1.88 3.58 38.22
N ASN A 270 1.16 4.59 37.70
CA ASN A 270 1.54 6.01 37.80
C ASN A 270 2.94 6.38 37.27
N ASN A 271 3.61 5.54 36.46
CA ASN A 271 4.96 5.83 35.99
C ASN A 271 4.94 6.67 34.71
N SER A 272 5.92 7.57 34.58
CA SER A 272 6.21 8.26 33.32
C SER A 272 7.38 7.54 32.64
N ILE A 273 7.08 6.82 31.55
CA ILE A 273 8.02 5.98 30.82
C ILE A 273 8.15 6.51 29.39
N SER A 274 9.30 7.06 29.05
CA SER A 274 9.44 7.78 27.77
C SER A 274 10.85 7.80 27.21
N ALA A 275 10.98 8.14 25.93
CA ALA A 275 12.26 8.46 25.28
C ALA A 275 13.33 7.37 25.38
N GLY A 276 12.97 6.10 25.58
CA GLY A 276 13.93 4.99 25.45
C GLY A 276 14.21 4.68 23.98
N ASP A 277 15.38 4.14 23.64
CA ASP A 277 15.70 3.69 22.27
C ASP A 277 15.00 2.36 21.91
N SER A 278 14.42 1.68 22.93
CA SER A 278 13.76 0.37 22.84
C SER A 278 12.29 0.47 23.25
N HIS A 279 11.69 -0.61 23.77
CA HIS A 279 10.32 -0.63 24.27
C HIS A 279 10.18 0.17 25.57
N GLY A 280 9.00 0.74 25.84
CA GLY A 280 8.73 1.35 27.15
C GLY A 280 8.78 0.30 28.26
N ILE A 281 7.95 -0.73 28.16
CA ILE A 281 7.95 -1.89 29.05
C ILE A 281 8.11 -3.16 28.22
N ALA A 282 9.01 -4.06 28.62
CA ALA A 282 9.15 -5.38 28.01
C ALA A 282 8.81 -6.48 29.03
N ILE A 283 7.98 -7.44 28.62
CA ILE A 283 7.61 -8.63 29.42
C ILE A 283 8.10 -9.87 28.67
N SER A 284 8.87 -10.74 29.32
CA SER A 284 9.50 -11.87 28.65
C SER A 284 9.80 -13.06 29.56
N ASN A 285 10.18 -14.18 28.93
CA ASN A 285 10.62 -15.44 29.53
C ASN A 285 9.60 -16.02 30.54
N GLY A 286 8.32 -15.91 30.21
CA GLY A 286 7.23 -16.50 31.00
C GLY A 286 6.85 -15.69 32.25
N ALA A 287 7.15 -14.40 32.28
CA ALA A 287 6.65 -13.48 33.30
C ALA A 287 5.11 -13.35 33.19
N ASN A 288 4.40 -14.00 34.10
CA ASN A 288 2.96 -14.15 34.06
C ASN A 288 2.25 -13.32 35.14
N ARG A 289 0.96 -13.00 34.95
CA ARG A 289 0.11 -12.38 35.99
C ARG A 289 0.59 -11.01 36.48
N ASN A 290 1.30 -10.25 35.65
CA ASN A 290 1.70 -8.89 36.00
C ASN A 290 0.57 -7.91 35.64
N ARG A 291 0.46 -6.82 36.40
CA ARG A 291 -0.52 -5.76 36.17
C ARG A 291 0.20 -4.47 35.82
N ILE A 292 -0.08 -3.95 34.64
CA ILE A 292 0.38 -2.67 34.13
C ILE A 292 -0.81 -1.73 34.09
N GLY A 293 -0.81 -0.74 34.98
CA GLY A 293 -1.83 0.27 35.12
C GLY A 293 -2.63 0.16 36.42
N PRO A 294 -3.39 1.21 36.78
CA PRO A 294 -3.67 2.37 35.93
C PRO A 294 -2.55 3.42 35.88
N ASP A 295 -2.76 4.40 35.00
CA ASP A 295 -2.13 5.72 35.01
C ASP A 295 -0.63 5.76 34.66
N ASN A 296 -0.10 4.72 34.02
CA ASN A 296 1.22 4.85 33.39
C ASN A 296 1.10 5.69 32.10
N SER A 297 2.04 6.61 31.90
CA SER A 297 2.24 7.35 30.66
C SER A 297 3.43 6.75 29.91
N ILE A 298 3.16 6.03 28.82
CA ILE A 298 4.13 5.26 28.03
C ILE A 298 4.24 5.88 26.64
N ILE A 299 5.05 6.93 26.53
CA ILE A 299 5.01 7.85 25.38
C ILE A 299 6.42 8.06 24.82
N GLY A 300 6.57 8.06 23.50
CA GLY A 300 7.82 8.49 22.87
C GLY A 300 8.97 7.48 22.94
N ASN A 301 8.69 6.18 23.06
CA ASN A 301 9.72 5.14 23.07
C ASN A 301 10.08 4.73 21.62
N GLY A 302 11.31 4.27 21.38
CA GLY A 302 11.83 4.01 20.03
C GLY A 302 11.23 2.78 19.34
N LEU A 303 10.73 1.82 20.13
CA LEU A 303 9.96 0.66 19.66
C LEU A 303 8.54 0.73 20.26
N ASP A 304 7.96 -0.39 20.66
CA ASP A 304 6.60 -0.45 21.20
C ASP A 304 6.46 0.22 22.58
N GLY A 305 5.26 0.67 22.91
CA GLY A 305 4.95 1.13 24.26
C GLY A 305 5.14 0.00 25.28
N ILE A 306 4.42 -1.11 25.08
CA ILE A 306 4.60 -2.35 25.83
C ILE A 306 4.78 -3.50 24.85
N SER A 307 5.86 -4.27 24.97
CA SER A 307 6.03 -5.52 24.22
C SER A 307 5.99 -6.72 25.17
N ILE A 308 5.21 -7.75 24.82
CA ILE A 308 5.18 -9.03 25.51
C ILE A 308 5.74 -10.08 24.56
N ALA A 309 7.02 -10.45 24.72
CA ALA A 309 7.64 -11.49 23.91
C ALA A 309 7.25 -12.91 24.36
N SER A 310 6.91 -13.08 25.64
CA SER A 310 6.35 -14.33 26.20
C SER A 310 5.81 -14.11 27.61
N GLY A 311 4.81 -14.92 27.98
CA GLY A 311 4.12 -14.82 29.27
C GLY A 311 2.65 -14.49 29.07
N ALA A 312 1.82 -14.97 29.99
CA ALA A 312 0.37 -14.89 29.91
C ALA A 312 -0.22 -14.30 31.19
N LEU A 313 -1.50 -13.95 31.10
CA LEU A 313 -2.31 -13.38 32.16
C LEU A 313 -1.82 -11.99 32.57
N ASN A 314 -1.14 -11.27 31.67
CA ASN A 314 -0.63 -9.93 31.95
C ASN A 314 -1.71 -8.89 31.60
N GLN A 315 -2.18 -8.20 32.63
CA GLN A 315 -3.22 -7.19 32.52
C GLN A 315 -2.61 -5.84 32.20
N ILE A 316 -3.03 -5.23 31.10
CA ILE A 316 -2.60 -3.91 30.66
C ILE A 316 -3.86 -3.06 30.53
N ARG A 317 -4.13 -2.20 31.52
CA ARG A 317 -5.37 -1.42 31.53
C ARG A 317 -5.15 -0.02 31.98
N GLU A 318 -5.96 0.89 31.45
CA GLU A 318 -6.03 2.28 31.93
C GLU A 318 -4.65 2.98 31.88
N ASN A 319 -3.83 2.63 30.87
CA ASN A 319 -2.57 3.31 30.58
C ASN A 319 -2.78 4.29 29.43
N ARG A 320 -1.88 5.27 29.33
CA ARG A 320 -1.80 6.20 28.21
C ARG A 320 -0.59 5.88 27.37
N PHE A 321 -0.77 5.75 26.06
CA PHE A 321 0.35 5.62 25.13
C PHE A 321 0.32 6.70 24.04
N GLY A 322 1.38 6.81 23.27
CA GLY A 322 1.44 7.74 22.15
C GLY A 322 2.85 8.05 21.69
N SER A 323 2.99 8.32 20.40
CA SER A 323 4.27 8.66 19.76
C SER A 323 5.37 7.63 19.98
N ASN A 324 5.03 6.35 20.21
CA ASN A 324 6.04 5.30 20.21
C ASN A 324 6.41 4.92 18.75
N GLY A 325 7.59 4.37 18.54
CA GLY A 325 8.09 4.03 17.21
C GLY A 325 7.49 2.75 16.64
N GLY A 326 6.99 1.87 17.51
CA GLY A 326 6.24 0.65 17.18
C GLY A 326 4.76 0.75 17.57
N LEU A 327 4.17 -0.38 17.97
CA LEU A 327 2.78 -0.46 18.43
C LEU A 327 2.62 0.07 19.86
N GLY A 328 1.40 0.45 20.24
CA GLY A 328 1.11 0.79 21.65
C GLY A 328 1.30 -0.41 22.58
N ILE A 329 0.72 -1.55 22.20
CA ILE A 329 0.89 -2.86 22.82
C ILE A 329 1.22 -3.84 21.71
N ASP A 330 2.29 -4.60 21.89
CA ASP A 330 2.76 -5.64 20.99
C ASP A 330 2.74 -7.00 21.71
N LEU A 331 2.04 -7.97 21.16
CA LEU A 331 1.95 -9.34 21.68
C LEU A 331 2.80 -10.35 20.89
N GLY A 332 3.76 -9.94 20.07
CA GLY A 332 4.63 -10.91 19.41
C GLY A 332 5.45 -10.40 18.22
N PRO A 333 6.32 -11.27 17.67
CA PRO A 333 7.18 -10.89 16.54
C PRO A 333 6.45 -10.82 15.18
N ASP A 334 5.14 -11.07 15.14
CA ASP A 334 4.28 -11.20 13.95
C ASP A 334 3.54 -9.92 13.55
N GLY A 335 3.75 -8.81 14.26
CA GLY A 335 2.95 -7.60 14.10
C GLY A 335 1.65 -7.71 14.89
N VAL A 336 0.62 -6.95 14.50
CA VAL A 336 -0.67 -7.06 15.20
C VAL A 336 -1.27 -8.43 14.94
N SER A 337 -1.51 -9.17 16.03
CA SER A 337 -2.15 -10.47 16.06
C SER A 337 -3.52 -10.34 15.37
N GLU A 338 -3.73 -11.08 14.28
CA GLU A 338 -5.02 -11.11 13.62
C GLU A 338 -6.11 -11.57 14.62
N ASN A 339 -7.30 -10.97 14.55
CA ASN A 339 -8.46 -11.50 15.27
C ASN A 339 -8.76 -12.91 14.74
N ASP A 340 -8.38 -13.94 15.49
CA ASP A 340 -8.42 -15.33 15.06
C ASP A 340 -9.34 -16.21 15.91
N ILE A 341 -9.53 -17.45 15.48
CA ILE A 341 -10.19 -18.46 16.30
C ILE A 341 -9.16 -18.92 17.33
N ASP A 342 -9.11 -18.24 18.48
CA ASP A 342 -8.21 -18.47 19.62
C ASP A 342 -7.98 -19.98 19.79
N PRO A 343 -6.79 -20.55 19.56
CA PRO A 343 -6.64 -21.99 19.49
C PRO A 343 -6.67 -22.58 20.91
N VAL A 344 -7.85 -22.74 21.50
CA VAL A 344 -8.09 -23.27 22.86
C VAL A 344 -7.52 -24.69 23.05
N THR A 345 -7.30 -25.43 21.95
CA THR A 345 -6.65 -26.74 22.00
C THR A 345 -5.13 -26.69 22.08
N SER A 346 -4.54 -25.52 21.80
CA SER A 346 -3.14 -25.19 21.93
C SER A 346 -2.97 -24.32 23.19
N ILE A 347 -2.94 -24.99 24.34
CA ILE A 347 -2.23 -24.44 25.51
C ILE A 347 -0.73 -24.47 25.17
N ILE A 348 -0.29 -23.75 24.13
CA ILE A 348 1.13 -23.47 23.97
C ILE A 348 1.47 -22.52 25.12
N THR A 349 1.87 -23.13 26.22
CA THR A 349 2.47 -22.46 27.35
C THR A 349 3.60 -21.58 26.84
N GLY A 350 3.42 -20.26 26.91
CA GLY A 350 4.44 -19.30 26.50
C GLY A 350 3.99 -18.27 25.48
N THR A 351 2.84 -18.43 24.81
CA THR A 351 2.33 -17.38 23.92
C THR A 351 1.98 -16.11 24.70
N PRO A 352 2.38 -14.92 24.22
CA PRO A 352 2.06 -13.64 24.85
C PRO A 352 0.57 -13.44 25.00
N ASN A 353 0.08 -13.32 26.24
CA ASN A 353 -1.35 -13.14 26.55
C ASN A 353 -2.31 -14.07 25.79
N ARG A 354 -1.82 -15.24 25.36
CA ARG A 354 -2.56 -16.19 24.51
C ARG A 354 -3.14 -15.59 23.23
N LEU A 355 -2.48 -14.57 22.65
CA LEU A 355 -2.96 -13.91 21.43
C LEU A 355 -4.40 -13.39 21.62
N GLN A 356 -4.68 -12.75 22.76
CA GLN A 356 -6.00 -12.23 23.08
C GLN A 356 -6.49 -11.32 21.95
N ASN A 357 -7.58 -11.75 21.28
CA ASN A 357 -8.23 -10.98 20.23
C ASN A 357 -8.65 -9.60 20.71
N PHE A 358 -8.44 -8.58 19.87
CA PHE A 358 -8.98 -7.24 20.07
C PHE A 358 -10.47 -7.19 19.68
N PRO A 359 -11.27 -6.26 20.26
CA PRO A 359 -12.65 -6.06 19.85
C PRO A 359 -12.71 -5.29 18.52
N VAL A 360 -13.65 -5.64 17.63
CA VAL A 360 -13.83 -4.99 16.32
C VAL A 360 -14.99 -4.02 16.38
N LEU A 361 -14.74 -2.75 16.04
CA LEU A 361 -15.77 -1.72 16.00
C LEU A 361 -16.42 -1.70 14.61
N SER A 362 -17.75 -1.77 14.57
CA SER A 362 -18.53 -1.76 13.32
C SER A 362 -19.12 -0.39 13.02
N THR A 363 -19.73 0.26 14.02
CA THR A 363 -20.33 1.58 13.84
C THR A 363 -20.13 2.46 15.06
N VAL A 364 -20.05 3.77 14.84
CA VAL A 364 -20.18 4.77 15.91
C VAL A 364 -21.29 5.73 15.55
N ARG A 365 -22.34 5.73 16.37
CA ARG A 365 -23.53 6.58 16.18
C ARG A 365 -23.67 7.56 17.33
N ARG A 366 -24.15 8.78 17.05
CA ARG A 366 -24.48 9.76 18.08
C ARG A 366 -25.96 9.69 18.42
N VAL A 367 -26.29 9.49 19.69
CA VAL A 367 -27.67 9.37 20.17
C VAL A 367 -27.99 10.51 21.14
N PRO A 368 -28.97 11.37 20.84
CA PRO A 368 -29.41 12.40 21.77
C PRO A 368 -30.29 11.79 22.87
N VAL A 369 -29.91 11.98 24.13
CA VAL A 369 -30.63 11.51 25.31
C VAL A 369 -30.72 12.65 26.32
N PHE A 370 -31.95 13.05 26.68
CA PHE A 370 -32.23 14.07 27.71
C PHE A 370 -31.32 15.31 27.67
N ASN A 371 -31.20 15.95 26.51
CA ASN A 371 -30.42 17.18 26.29
C ASN A 371 -28.88 17.02 26.31
N GLN A 372 -28.39 15.78 26.30
CA GLN A 372 -26.98 15.44 26.05
C GLN A 372 -26.89 14.53 24.81
N ILE A 373 -25.75 14.57 24.13
CA ILE A 373 -25.43 13.61 23.07
C ILE A 373 -24.56 12.53 23.71
N PHE A 374 -24.76 11.29 23.29
CA PHE A 374 -23.89 10.16 23.63
C PHE A 374 -23.32 9.57 22.35
N ALA A 375 -22.06 9.17 22.39
CA ALA A 375 -21.53 8.27 21.38
C ALA A 375 -21.89 6.84 21.79
N VAL A 376 -22.54 6.12 20.88
CA VAL A 376 -22.81 4.70 20.99
C VAL A 376 -21.92 3.97 20.00
N LEU A 377 -21.06 3.11 20.53
CA LEU A 377 -20.08 2.33 19.79
C LEU A 377 -20.61 0.91 19.72
N ASP A 378 -20.92 0.43 18.52
CA ASP A 378 -21.34 -0.94 18.28
C ASP A 378 -20.19 -1.74 17.67
N GLY A 379 -19.97 -2.93 18.20
CA GLY A 379 -18.92 -3.81 17.72
C GLY A 379 -19.20 -5.25 18.05
N GLU A 380 -18.22 -6.08 17.70
CA GLU A 380 -18.26 -7.51 17.93
C GLU A 380 -16.93 -7.95 18.55
N LEU A 381 -17.02 -8.82 19.55
CA LEU A 381 -15.87 -9.48 20.16
C LEU A 381 -15.98 -10.98 19.89
N GLU A 382 -15.05 -11.50 19.09
CA GLU A 382 -14.93 -12.94 18.84
C GLU A 382 -13.87 -13.53 19.77
N THR A 383 -14.29 -14.34 20.74
CA THR A 383 -13.38 -14.91 21.74
C THR A 383 -14.02 -16.11 22.44
N THR A 384 -13.43 -16.56 23.55
CA THR A 384 -13.90 -17.67 24.38
C THR A 384 -14.95 -17.22 25.41
N GLU A 385 -15.68 -18.18 25.99
CA GLU A 385 -16.68 -17.90 27.03
C GLU A 385 -16.05 -17.19 28.24
N GLY A 386 -16.61 -16.05 28.64
CA GLY A 386 -16.09 -15.30 29.77
C GLY A 386 -16.57 -13.86 29.90
N ALA A 387 -16.14 -13.21 30.99
CA ALA A 387 -16.39 -11.80 31.23
C ALA A 387 -15.17 -10.97 30.80
N TYR A 388 -15.39 -10.07 29.85
CA TYR A 388 -14.38 -9.22 29.25
C TYR A 388 -14.62 -7.77 29.60
N ALA A 389 -13.54 -7.00 29.69
CA ALA A 389 -13.62 -5.56 29.83
C ALA A 389 -12.99 -4.89 28.62
N ILE A 390 -13.74 -4.00 27.99
CA ILE A 390 -13.32 -3.27 26.81
C ILE A 390 -12.97 -1.86 27.26
N ASP A 391 -11.74 -1.44 26.99
CA ASP A 391 -11.27 -0.07 27.23
C ASP A 391 -11.29 0.67 25.89
N VAL A 392 -11.92 1.85 25.86
CA VAL A 392 -12.07 2.67 24.66
C VAL A 392 -11.16 3.87 24.76
N PHE A 393 -10.33 4.05 23.74
CA PHE A 393 -9.36 5.10 23.68
C PHE A 393 -9.63 6.03 22.51
N ARG A 394 -9.47 7.32 22.77
CA ARG A 394 -9.27 8.33 21.74
C ARG A 394 -7.81 8.31 21.30
N VAL A 395 -7.61 8.33 19.99
CA VAL A 395 -6.31 8.27 19.32
C VAL A 395 -6.15 9.51 18.44
N ALA A 396 -5.00 10.18 18.53
CA ALA A 396 -4.75 11.42 17.81
C ALA A 396 -4.46 11.19 16.32
N SER A 397 -3.78 10.10 16.00
CA SER A 397 -3.47 9.63 14.64
C SER A 397 -3.17 8.15 14.72
N CYS A 398 -3.58 7.39 13.72
CA CYS A 398 -3.19 5.99 13.61
C CYS A 398 -1.71 5.87 13.33
N ASP A 399 -1.08 4.83 13.86
CA ASP A 399 0.29 4.50 13.46
C ASP A 399 0.30 3.88 12.05
N ALA A 400 1.50 3.60 11.52
CA ALA A 400 1.65 3.04 10.18
C ALA A 400 1.05 1.64 10.00
N SER A 401 0.74 0.92 11.09
CA SER A 401 0.05 -0.37 11.06
C SER A 401 -1.46 -0.23 10.91
N GLY A 402 -2.00 0.99 11.02
CA GLY A 402 -3.45 1.24 11.04
C GLY A 402 -4.13 0.98 12.39
N HIS A 403 -3.35 0.70 13.44
CA HIS A 403 -3.84 0.48 14.80
C HIS A 403 -3.54 1.70 15.68
N GLY A 404 -4.24 1.78 16.82
CA GLY A 404 -4.11 2.92 17.73
C GLY A 404 -3.05 2.72 18.80
N GLU A 405 -2.51 3.81 19.33
CA GLU A 405 -1.66 3.78 20.55
C GLU A 405 -2.44 4.12 21.83
N GLY A 406 -3.71 4.51 21.75
CA GLY A 406 -4.53 4.76 22.95
C GLY A 406 -4.09 5.96 23.81
N ASN A 407 -4.14 7.17 23.24
CA ASN A 407 -3.68 8.41 23.89
C ASN A 407 -4.51 8.84 25.09
N VAL A 408 -5.83 8.64 25.06
CA VAL A 408 -6.72 9.03 26.16
C VAL A 408 -7.78 7.97 26.32
N LEU A 409 -7.86 7.34 27.50
CA LEU A 409 -8.99 6.50 27.87
C LEU A 409 -10.23 7.39 28.01
N ILE A 410 -11.26 7.13 27.20
CA ILE A 410 -12.52 7.89 27.19
C ILE A 410 -13.69 7.11 27.77
N GLY A 411 -13.53 5.80 27.96
CA GLY A 411 -14.47 5.01 28.74
C GLY A 411 -14.15 3.54 28.70
N SER A 412 -14.96 2.76 29.40
CA SER A 412 -14.85 1.30 29.43
C SER A 412 -16.22 0.67 29.60
N THR A 413 -16.36 -0.57 29.12
CA THR A 413 -17.55 -1.38 29.35
C THR A 413 -17.17 -2.81 29.70
N ARG A 414 -18.17 -3.60 30.10
CA ARG A 414 -18.01 -5.05 30.28
C ARG A 414 -18.96 -5.78 29.34
N VAL A 415 -18.42 -6.75 28.63
CA VAL A 415 -19.20 -7.69 27.80
C VAL A 415 -19.05 -9.09 28.39
N THR A 416 -20.13 -9.85 28.42
CA THR A 416 -20.10 -11.27 28.78
C THR A 416 -20.33 -12.06 27.52
N VAL A 417 -19.36 -12.90 27.17
CA VAL A 417 -19.38 -13.73 25.98
C VAL A 417 -19.91 -15.12 26.37
N ASP A 418 -21.02 -15.55 25.77
CA ASP A 418 -21.67 -16.83 26.06
C ASP A 418 -21.56 -17.79 24.87
N CYS A 419 -20.59 -18.69 24.93
CA CYS A 419 -20.37 -19.68 23.87
C CYS A 419 -21.03 -21.03 24.15
N THR A 420 -22.20 -21.08 24.79
CA THR A 420 -22.90 -22.32 25.24
C THR A 420 -22.99 -23.48 24.24
N LEU A 421 -22.78 -23.26 22.93
CA LEU A 421 -22.80 -24.28 21.87
C LEU A 421 -21.50 -24.39 21.03
N GLN A 422 -20.47 -23.57 21.28
CA GLN A 422 -19.25 -23.48 20.48
C GLN A 422 -18.01 -23.22 21.36
N LEU A 423 -16.79 -23.54 20.90
CA LEU A 423 -15.57 -23.16 21.65
C LEU A 423 -15.24 -21.66 21.55
N HIS A 424 -15.68 -21.04 20.47
CA HIS A 424 -15.55 -19.61 20.18
C HIS A 424 -16.87 -19.11 19.65
N CYS A 425 -17.21 -17.88 20.01
CA CYS A 425 -18.40 -17.23 19.55
C CYS A 425 -18.13 -15.73 19.43
N ALA A 426 -18.83 -15.11 18.51
CA ALA A 426 -18.79 -13.69 18.28
C ALA A 426 -20.00 -13.07 18.98
N GLU A 427 -19.73 -12.13 19.87
CA GLU A 427 -20.74 -11.51 20.72
C GLU A 427 -20.76 -10.00 20.49
N PRO A 428 -21.92 -9.43 20.15
CA PRO A 428 -22.03 -7.99 19.95
C PRO A 428 -21.88 -7.26 21.29
N PHE A 429 -21.23 -6.11 21.25
CA PHE A 429 -21.15 -5.20 22.38
C PHE A 429 -21.60 -3.81 21.99
N GLU A 430 -22.12 -3.09 22.99
CA GLU A 430 -22.48 -1.68 22.88
C GLU A 430 -21.76 -0.91 24.00
N VAL A 431 -21.05 0.16 23.63
CA VAL A 431 -20.44 1.10 24.59
C VAL A 431 -21.15 2.44 24.50
N LEU A 432 -21.67 2.90 25.63
CA LEU A 432 -22.27 4.23 25.75
C LEU A 432 -21.27 5.19 26.41
N LEU A 433 -20.82 6.19 25.65
CA LEU A 433 -19.87 7.20 26.10
C LEU A 433 -20.57 8.56 26.14
N ALA A 434 -20.43 9.28 27.25
CA ALA A 434 -20.88 10.67 27.32
C ALA A 434 -20.09 11.48 26.28
N ASP A 435 -20.78 12.25 25.42
CA ASP A 435 -20.14 13.03 24.35
C ASP A 435 -19.48 14.30 24.95
N ASP A 436 -18.43 14.13 25.77
CA ASP A 436 -17.67 15.24 26.36
C ASP A 436 -16.39 15.58 25.59
N GLY A 437 -16.15 14.97 24.42
CA GLY A 437 -14.98 15.28 23.60
C GLY A 437 -14.75 14.39 22.38
N PHE A 438 -15.80 13.99 21.65
CA PHE A 438 -15.65 13.45 20.29
C PHE A 438 -15.54 14.62 19.30
N ASP A 439 -14.33 15.14 19.14
CA ASP A 439 -14.04 16.15 18.11
C ASP A 439 -13.89 15.48 16.75
N ASP A 440 -14.31 16.18 15.69
CA ASP A 440 -14.13 15.74 14.31
C ASP A 440 -12.63 15.53 13.99
N GLY A 441 -12.28 14.43 13.29
CA GLY A 441 -10.90 14.10 12.93
C GLY A 441 -10.10 13.27 13.95
N GLN A 442 -10.74 12.73 14.99
CA GLN A 442 -10.11 11.84 15.96
C GLN A 442 -10.45 10.37 15.68
N HIS A 443 -9.51 9.47 15.94
CA HIS A 443 -9.71 8.03 15.76
C HIS A 443 -10.06 7.36 17.10
N ILE A 444 -10.72 6.21 17.04
CA ILE A 444 -11.01 5.38 18.20
C ILE A 444 -10.23 4.08 18.07
N ALA A 445 -9.59 3.64 19.15
CA ALA A 445 -9.06 2.29 19.25
C ALA A 445 -9.50 1.68 20.57
N LEU A 446 -9.58 0.36 20.60
CA LEU A 446 -10.08 -0.38 21.73
C LEU A 446 -9.07 -1.44 22.13
N THR A 447 -9.02 -1.78 23.41
CA THR A 447 -8.41 -3.03 23.88
C THR A 447 -9.45 -3.83 24.62
N VAL A 448 -9.22 -5.13 24.75
CA VAL A 448 -10.03 -5.98 25.61
C VAL A 448 -9.15 -6.74 26.58
N THR A 449 -9.60 -6.82 27.83
CA THR A 449 -9.02 -7.67 28.85
C THR A 449 -9.97 -8.80 29.22
N GLY A 450 -9.54 -10.03 29.01
CA GLY A 450 -10.31 -11.23 29.34
C GLY A 450 -10.28 -11.60 30.83
N PRO A 451 -11.06 -12.62 31.24
CA PRO A 451 -11.18 -13.04 32.63
C PRO A 451 -9.87 -13.58 33.23
N GLY A 452 -8.97 -14.08 32.38
CA GLY A 452 -7.62 -14.48 32.78
C GLY A 452 -6.67 -13.32 33.03
N GLY A 453 -7.06 -12.08 32.71
CA GLY A 453 -6.20 -10.90 32.79
C GLY A 453 -5.36 -10.65 31.53
N ASN A 454 -5.46 -11.50 30.50
CA ASN A 454 -4.83 -11.21 29.21
C ASN A 454 -5.45 -9.95 28.60
N THR A 455 -4.63 -9.00 28.18
CA THR A 455 -5.07 -7.85 27.39
C THR A 455 -4.60 -8.01 25.96
N SER A 456 -5.50 -7.71 25.00
CA SER A 456 -5.20 -7.65 23.58
C SER A 456 -4.23 -6.53 23.22
N GLU A 457 -3.75 -6.57 22.00
CA GLU A 457 -3.25 -5.37 21.32
C GLU A 457 -4.40 -4.38 21.07
N PHE A 458 -4.07 -3.19 20.57
CA PHE A 458 -5.09 -2.24 20.16
C PHE A 458 -5.82 -2.76 18.91
N SER A 459 -7.12 -2.50 18.85
CA SER A 459 -7.92 -2.69 17.63
C SER A 459 -7.41 -1.77 16.52
N PRO A 460 -7.77 -2.06 15.25
CA PRO A 460 -7.67 -1.10 14.18
C PRO A 460 -8.29 0.23 14.63
N CYS A 461 -7.66 1.31 14.20
CA CYS A 461 -8.26 2.61 14.32
C CYS A 461 -9.60 2.65 13.58
N TYR A 462 -10.63 3.10 14.28
CA TYR A 462 -11.88 3.49 13.66
C TYR A 462 -11.84 4.98 13.34
N ASP A 463 -11.89 5.31 12.05
CA ASP A 463 -12.03 6.68 11.56
C ASP A 463 -13.49 7.13 11.63
N GLN A 464 -13.71 8.38 12.03
CA GLN A 464 -15.02 9.00 12.09
C GLN A 464 -15.32 9.91 10.90
N ASN A 465 -14.42 10.00 9.92
CA ASN A 465 -14.58 10.85 8.75
C ASN A 465 -15.35 10.14 7.62
N PRO A 466 -16.05 10.90 6.77
CA PRO A 466 -16.56 10.34 5.52
C PRO A 466 -15.38 10.06 4.58
N ASP A 467 -15.60 9.16 3.63
CA ASP A 467 -14.68 8.85 2.54
C ASP A 467 -15.53 8.79 1.28
N TYR A 468 -15.49 9.86 0.49
CA TYR A 468 -16.32 10.06 -0.68
C TYR A 468 -15.51 9.89 -1.95
N ASP A 469 -15.81 8.84 -2.71
CA ASP A 469 -15.29 8.65 -4.06
C ASP A 469 -16.29 9.18 -5.10
N ILE A 470 -15.79 9.72 -6.21
CA ILE A 470 -16.59 10.05 -7.38
C ILE A 470 -15.91 9.55 -8.65
N THR A 471 -16.69 8.94 -9.53
CA THR A 471 -16.25 8.48 -10.85
C THR A 471 -17.05 9.17 -11.95
N VAL A 472 -16.38 9.52 -13.04
CA VAL A 472 -16.96 10.15 -14.23
C VAL A 472 -16.51 9.36 -15.46
N SER A 473 -17.46 8.84 -16.23
CA SER A 473 -17.13 8.21 -17.50
C SER A 473 -18.32 8.24 -18.46
N ASN A 474 -18.06 8.34 -19.76
CA ASN A 474 -19.09 8.10 -20.78
C ASN A 474 -19.05 6.68 -21.37
N GLY A 475 -18.15 5.82 -20.89
CA GLY A 475 -17.97 4.44 -21.35
C GLY A 475 -17.37 4.28 -22.75
N ALA A 476 -16.86 5.35 -23.36
CA ALA A 476 -16.23 5.37 -24.67
C ALA A 476 -14.77 5.88 -24.58
N ASN A 477 -14.02 5.77 -25.69
CA ASN A 477 -12.66 6.35 -25.83
C ASN A 477 -12.68 7.54 -26.80
N GLY A 478 -13.81 8.25 -26.85
CA GLY A 478 -14.06 9.33 -27.81
C GLY A 478 -15.53 9.49 -28.14
N ALA A 479 -15.94 10.73 -28.39
CA ALA A 479 -17.31 11.09 -28.71
C ALA A 479 -17.41 11.59 -30.16
N GLN A 480 -18.38 11.08 -30.93
CA GLN A 480 -18.53 11.47 -32.33
C GLN A 480 -19.20 12.85 -32.45
N ALA A 481 -18.60 13.76 -33.20
CA ALA A 481 -19.21 15.06 -33.51
C ALA A 481 -20.60 14.89 -34.16
N GLY A 482 -21.57 15.69 -33.75
CA GLY A 482 -22.96 15.62 -34.21
C GLY A 482 -23.83 14.58 -33.50
N ALA A 483 -23.24 13.65 -32.74
CA ALA A 483 -23.96 12.62 -32.00
C ALA A 483 -24.21 13.03 -30.53
N ALA A 484 -25.06 12.25 -29.85
CA ALA A 484 -25.21 12.34 -28.41
C ALA A 484 -24.11 11.54 -27.71
N THR A 485 -23.69 12.00 -26.53
CA THR A 485 -22.87 11.22 -25.58
C THR A 485 -23.55 11.22 -24.21
N THR A 486 -23.35 10.16 -23.43
CA THR A 486 -23.98 9.99 -22.12
C THR A 486 -22.93 9.70 -21.07
N TYR A 487 -22.84 10.57 -20.07
CA TYR A 487 -22.01 10.42 -18.89
C TYR A 487 -22.74 9.64 -17.80
N THR A 488 -22.00 8.74 -17.16
CA THR A 488 -22.34 8.12 -15.89
C THR A 488 -21.42 8.72 -14.83
N ILE A 489 -22.00 9.39 -13.83
CA ILE A 489 -21.27 10.00 -12.73
C ILE A 489 -21.76 9.34 -11.45
N THR A 490 -20.90 8.60 -10.75
CA THR A 490 -21.28 7.88 -9.53
C THR A 490 -20.48 8.42 -8.37
N ALA A 491 -21.16 8.86 -7.31
CA ALA A 491 -20.54 9.21 -6.04
C ALA A 491 -20.93 8.18 -4.97
N THR A 492 -19.98 7.78 -4.14
CA THR A 492 -20.15 6.85 -3.02
C THR A 492 -19.76 7.53 -1.70
N ASN A 493 -20.16 6.94 -0.58
CA ASN A 493 -19.57 7.20 0.72
C ASN A 493 -19.14 5.87 1.32
N ASP A 494 -17.88 5.52 1.12
CA ASP A 494 -17.27 4.28 1.59
C ASP A 494 -16.70 4.43 3.01
N GLY A 495 -16.79 5.64 3.55
CA GLY A 495 -16.37 5.97 4.91
C GLY A 495 -17.39 5.57 5.97
N TYR A 496 -17.10 5.96 7.20
CA TYR A 496 -17.75 5.39 8.38
C TYR A 496 -18.70 6.37 9.08
N THR A 497 -18.98 7.52 8.47
CA THR A 497 -19.95 8.49 8.97
C THR A 497 -20.84 9.03 7.85
N THR A 498 -22.05 9.44 8.21
CA THR A 498 -22.95 10.19 7.33
C THR A 498 -23.00 11.63 7.81
N VAL A 499 -22.74 12.57 6.91
CA VAL A 499 -22.60 13.99 7.26
C VAL A 499 -23.87 14.76 6.95
N GLY A 500 -24.53 14.43 5.84
CA GLY A 500 -25.61 15.24 5.28
C GLY A 500 -25.08 16.54 4.65
N ASN A 501 -25.85 17.11 3.73
CA ASN A 501 -25.45 18.27 2.90
C ASN A 501 -24.31 17.95 1.92
N GLU A 502 -24.19 16.70 1.49
CA GLU A 502 -23.34 16.34 0.38
C GLU A 502 -23.75 17.13 -0.87
N ARG A 503 -22.77 17.54 -1.65
CA ARG A 503 -22.97 18.31 -2.87
C ARG A 503 -22.18 17.72 -4.02
N ILE A 504 -22.91 17.32 -5.06
CA ILE A 504 -22.34 16.87 -6.33
C ILE A 504 -22.34 18.05 -7.31
N ARG A 505 -21.19 18.32 -7.91
CA ARG A 505 -21.04 19.34 -8.95
C ARG A 505 -20.39 18.75 -10.19
N ASP A 506 -20.99 19.04 -11.33
CA ASP A 506 -20.42 18.79 -12.65
C ASP A 506 -20.75 19.98 -13.56
N THR A 507 -19.71 20.61 -14.11
CA THR A 507 -19.85 21.65 -15.13
C THR A 507 -19.50 21.04 -16.46
N PHE A 508 -20.53 20.67 -17.23
CA PHE A 508 -20.33 20.02 -18.52
C PHE A 508 -19.57 20.94 -19.49
N PRO A 509 -18.72 20.37 -20.36
CA PRO A 509 -17.97 21.11 -21.36
C PRO A 509 -18.88 21.89 -22.32
N ALA A 510 -18.38 23.00 -22.88
CA ALA A 510 -19.18 23.88 -23.74
C ALA A 510 -19.64 23.20 -25.04
N GLU A 511 -18.93 22.15 -25.46
CA GLU A 511 -19.24 21.29 -26.59
C GLU A 511 -20.50 20.44 -26.34
N CYS A 512 -20.86 20.20 -25.07
CA CYS A 512 -22.07 19.50 -24.65
C CYS A 512 -23.28 20.45 -24.61
N ALA A 513 -24.08 20.46 -25.68
CA ALA A 513 -25.33 21.22 -25.72
C ALA A 513 -26.51 20.41 -25.15
N ASN A 514 -27.52 21.12 -24.63
CA ASN A 514 -28.81 20.57 -24.19
C ASN A 514 -28.68 19.39 -23.20
N VAL A 515 -27.79 19.51 -22.22
CA VAL A 515 -27.60 18.47 -21.20
C VAL A 515 -28.92 18.24 -20.44
N ILE A 516 -29.33 16.98 -20.36
CA ILE A 516 -30.43 16.51 -19.53
C ILE A 516 -29.90 15.35 -18.70
N TRP A 517 -30.20 15.34 -17.41
CA TRP A 517 -29.72 14.29 -16.52
C TRP A 517 -30.81 13.77 -15.59
N THR A 518 -30.66 12.52 -15.17
CA THR A 518 -31.44 11.84 -14.13
C THR A 518 -30.51 11.31 -13.06
N CYS A 519 -30.99 11.16 -11.82
CA CYS A 519 -30.22 10.53 -10.75
C CYS A 519 -31.01 9.42 -10.05
N ALA A 520 -30.30 8.35 -9.69
CA ALA A 520 -30.82 7.26 -8.87
C ALA A 520 -29.86 6.97 -7.72
N GLY A 521 -30.40 6.75 -6.52
CA GLY A 521 -29.63 6.34 -5.35
C GLY A 521 -29.74 4.85 -5.05
N SER A 522 -28.71 4.30 -4.41
CA SER A 522 -28.63 2.92 -3.92
C SER A 522 -28.28 2.90 -2.43
N ASN A 523 -28.64 1.81 -1.73
CA ASN A 523 -28.40 1.61 -0.29
C ASN A 523 -28.83 2.80 0.60
N GLY A 524 -29.95 3.46 0.25
CA GLY A 524 -30.46 4.62 0.99
C GLY A 524 -29.91 5.97 0.53
N GLY A 525 -29.01 6.00 -0.45
CA GLY A 525 -28.59 7.23 -1.12
C GLY A 525 -29.77 7.96 -1.76
N THR A 526 -29.77 9.28 -1.70
CA THR A 526 -30.82 10.12 -2.32
C THR A 526 -30.21 11.33 -3.02
N CYS A 527 -30.87 11.78 -4.08
CA CYS A 527 -30.45 12.90 -4.93
C CYS A 527 -31.67 13.51 -5.64
N SER A 528 -31.47 14.65 -6.31
CA SER A 528 -32.49 15.24 -7.19
C SER A 528 -32.80 14.29 -8.35
N PRO A 529 -34.07 13.90 -8.59
CA PRO A 529 -34.39 12.84 -9.54
C PRO A 529 -34.03 13.17 -10.99
N SER A 530 -34.05 14.45 -11.37
CA SER A 530 -33.66 14.91 -12.71
C SER A 530 -33.36 16.41 -12.75
N GLY A 531 -32.70 16.84 -13.84
CA GLY A 531 -32.44 18.24 -14.13
C GLY A 531 -31.94 18.49 -15.54
N ILE A 532 -31.64 19.76 -15.83
CA ILE A 532 -31.12 20.25 -17.10
C ILE A 532 -29.86 21.07 -16.88
N GLY A 533 -28.94 21.04 -17.85
CA GLY A 533 -27.65 21.74 -17.76
C GLY A 533 -26.71 21.09 -16.74
N ASN A 534 -25.84 21.92 -16.15
CA ASN A 534 -24.84 21.51 -15.17
C ASN A 534 -25.46 20.89 -13.92
N ILE A 535 -24.78 19.90 -13.34
CA ILE A 535 -25.18 19.31 -12.06
C ILE A 535 -24.61 20.19 -10.95
N ASN A 536 -25.47 20.54 -10.00
CA ASN A 536 -25.11 21.36 -8.84
C ASN A 536 -26.04 21.00 -7.68
N ASP A 537 -26.12 19.71 -7.38
CA ASP A 537 -27.12 19.13 -6.49
C ASP A 537 -26.71 19.28 -5.03
N SER A 538 -27.54 19.95 -4.23
CA SER A 538 -27.34 20.17 -2.78
C SER A 538 -28.20 19.29 -1.89
N VAL A 539 -29.12 18.52 -2.46
CA VAL A 539 -30.05 17.70 -1.67
C VAL A 539 -29.60 16.24 -1.63
N VAL A 540 -28.32 16.00 -1.93
CA VAL A 540 -27.73 14.68 -1.90
C VAL A 540 -27.59 14.23 -0.45
N SER A 541 -27.93 12.97 -0.20
CA SER A 541 -27.62 12.27 1.04
C SER A 541 -26.91 10.99 0.68
N LEU A 542 -25.70 10.81 1.21
CA LEU A 542 -24.91 9.59 1.06
C LEU A 542 -24.65 8.94 2.43
N PRO A 543 -25.58 8.08 2.91
CA PRO A 543 -25.31 7.22 4.05
C PRO A 543 -24.06 6.34 3.86
N ILE A 544 -23.57 5.73 4.94
CA ILE A 544 -22.46 4.78 4.90
C ILE A 544 -22.77 3.65 3.90
N GLY A 545 -21.85 3.40 2.96
CA GLY A 545 -21.98 2.40 1.90
C GLY A 545 -23.06 2.73 0.84
N ALA A 546 -23.59 3.95 0.84
CA ALA A 546 -24.56 4.40 -0.15
C ALA A 546 -23.90 5.00 -1.39
N SER A 547 -24.65 5.02 -2.48
CA SER A 547 -24.22 5.65 -3.73
C SER A 547 -25.34 6.42 -4.40
N VAL A 548 -24.97 7.40 -5.21
CA VAL A 548 -25.85 8.08 -6.16
C VAL A 548 -25.21 8.08 -7.53
N THR A 549 -25.99 7.75 -8.56
CA THR A 549 -25.54 7.71 -9.94
C THR A 549 -26.36 8.67 -10.79
N TYR A 550 -25.68 9.64 -11.41
CA TYR A 550 -26.24 10.53 -12.42
C TYR A 550 -25.99 9.93 -13.81
N THR A 551 -27.03 9.95 -14.64
CA THR A 551 -26.95 9.65 -16.06
C THR A 551 -27.27 10.93 -16.83
N ALA A 552 -26.27 11.52 -17.47
CA ALA A 552 -26.36 12.82 -18.14
C ALA A 552 -26.10 12.69 -19.63
N THR A 553 -27.09 13.01 -20.46
CA THR A 553 -26.97 12.97 -21.93
C THR A 553 -26.83 14.38 -22.49
N CYS A 554 -25.86 14.60 -23.37
CA CYS A 554 -25.63 15.84 -24.09
C CYS A 554 -25.50 15.60 -25.60
N TYR A 555 -25.65 16.64 -26.41
CA TYR A 555 -25.47 16.59 -27.87
C TYR A 555 -24.28 17.43 -28.31
N LEU A 556 -23.39 16.83 -29.10
CA LEU A 556 -22.24 17.53 -29.68
C LEU A 556 -22.62 18.22 -30.99
N ALA A 557 -22.11 19.43 -31.22
CA ALA A 557 -22.27 20.08 -32.52
C ALA A 557 -21.61 19.25 -33.64
N ALA A 558 -22.20 19.23 -34.83
CA ALA A 558 -21.66 18.51 -36.00
C ALA A 558 -20.26 19.02 -36.41
N ASN A 559 -19.92 20.24 -36.02
CA ASN A 559 -18.62 20.84 -36.25
C ASN A 559 -17.69 20.85 -35.02
N ALA A 560 -18.01 20.12 -33.94
CA ALA A 560 -17.17 20.04 -32.76
C ALA A 560 -15.78 19.45 -33.09
N THR A 561 -14.77 19.89 -32.35
CA THR A 561 -13.35 19.48 -32.47
C THR A 561 -12.67 19.61 -31.12
N GLY A 562 -11.56 18.92 -30.91
CA GLY A 562 -10.79 18.99 -29.67
C GLY A 562 -11.12 17.82 -28.75
N ASN A 563 -11.09 18.05 -27.44
CA ASN A 563 -11.36 17.04 -26.44
C ASN A 563 -12.60 17.43 -25.64
N LEU A 564 -13.42 16.43 -25.34
CA LEU A 564 -14.52 16.51 -24.42
C LEU A 564 -13.98 16.17 -23.03
N VAL A 565 -13.75 17.19 -22.20
CA VAL A 565 -13.24 17.03 -20.84
C VAL A 565 -14.36 17.32 -19.86
N ASN A 566 -14.75 16.33 -19.07
CA ASN A 566 -15.83 16.43 -18.10
C ASN A 566 -15.30 16.10 -16.70
N THR A 567 -15.49 16.99 -15.75
CA THR A 567 -15.00 16.84 -14.37
C THR A 567 -16.16 16.98 -13.39
N ALA A 568 -16.32 15.97 -12.54
CA ALA A 568 -17.27 16.03 -11.43
C ALA A 568 -16.53 16.02 -10.09
N THR A 569 -17.22 16.55 -9.07
CA THR A 569 -16.73 16.62 -7.70
C THR A 569 -17.84 16.26 -6.72
N VAL A 570 -17.46 15.59 -5.64
CA VAL A 570 -18.25 15.43 -4.42
C VAL A 570 -17.63 16.28 -3.33
N THR A 571 -18.47 16.96 -2.55
CA THR A 571 -18.04 17.78 -1.42
C THR A 571 -19.03 17.65 -0.28
N SER A 572 -18.59 17.85 0.96
CA SER A 572 -19.47 17.86 2.13
C SER A 572 -19.11 19.00 3.09
N GLY A 573 -19.85 19.09 4.21
CA GLY A 573 -19.53 20.00 5.31
C GLY A 573 -18.41 19.50 6.23
N ARG A 574 -17.91 18.27 6.05
CA ARG A 574 -16.82 17.66 6.83
C ARG A 574 -15.61 17.35 5.97
N THR A 575 -14.46 17.30 6.63
CA THR A 575 -13.19 16.93 6.01
C THR A 575 -13.19 15.44 5.69
N ASP A 576 -13.02 15.14 4.42
CA ASP A 576 -12.61 13.83 3.94
C ASP A 576 -11.08 13.72 4.05
N LEU A 577 -10.57 12.60 4.58
CA LEU A 577 -9.12 12.38 4.75
C LEU A 577 -8.44 11.85 3.48
N THR A 578 -9.22 11.39 2.50
CA THR A 578 -8.77 10.89 1.19
C THR A 578 -9.19 11.81 0.05
N PRO A 579 -9.08 13.15 0.14
CA PRO A 579 -9.74 14.11 -0.78
C PRO A 579 -9.33 14.04 -2.27
N ALA A 580 -8.40 13.15 -2.64
CA ALA A 580 -7.96 12.93 -4.01
C ALA A 580 -8.99 12.20 -4.88
N ASP A 581 -9.82 11.33 -4.30
CA ASP A 581 -10.92 10.61 -4.97
C ASP A 581 -12.24 11.41 -5.02
N ASN A 582 -12.29 12.56 -4.37
CA ASN A 582 -13.46 13.45 -4.38
C ASN A 582 -13.63 14.19 -5.72
N THR A 583 -12.74 13.99 -6.68
CA THR A 583 -12.83 14.54 -8.03
C THR A 583 -12.37 13.53 -9.06
N ASP A 584 -13.11 13.42 -10.15
CA ASP A 584 -12.70 12.61 -11.30
C ASP A 584 -12.97 13.34 -12.61
N THR A 585 -12.18 13.00 -13.63
CA THR A 585 -12.20 13.64 -14.95
C THR A 585 -12.14 12.62 -16.07
N ASP A 586 -13.19 12.61 -16.88
CA ASP A 586 -13.22 11.91 -18.17
C ASP A 586 -12.70 12.84 -19.27
N ASN A 587 -11.78 12.35 -20.10
CA ASN A 587 -11.17 13.13 -21.18
C ASN A 587 -11.10 12.32 -22.46
N ASP A 588 -11.98 12.68 -23.39
CA ASP A 588 -12.18 11.95 -24.62
C ASP A 588 -11.93 12.80 -25.86
N PRO A 589 -11.26 12.29 -26.91
CA PRO A 589 -11.16 13.01 -28.16
C PRO A 589 -12.52 13.11 -28.85
N ILE A 590 -12.82 14.28 -29.44
CA ILE A 590 -13.97 14.43 -30.33
C ILE A 590 -13.59 13.90 -31.71
N ILE A 591 -14.25 12.82 -32.12
CA ILE A 591 -13.97 12.11 -33.36
C ILE A 591 -14.92 12.57 -34.47
N ARG A 592 -14.38 12.81 -35.66
CA ARG A 592 -15.16 13.10 -36.87
C ARG A 592 -15.16 11.94 -37.82
N VAL A 593 -16.32 11.66 -38.41
CA VAL A 593 -16.46 10.74 -39.54
C VAL A 593 -15.64 11.26 -40.71
N GLN A 594 -14.89 10.37 -41.35
CA GLN A 594 -14.15 10.62 -42.57
C GLN A 594 -14.69 9.75 -43.70
N LEU A 595 -14.95 10.36 -44.85
CA LEU A 595 -15.43 9.70 -46.06
C LEU A 595 -14.30 9.49 -47.06
N ALA A 596 -14.26 8.31 -47.67
CA ALA A 596 -13.29 7.96 -48.69
C ALA A 596 -13.96 7.15 -49.81
N VAL A 597 -13.66 7.48 -51.07
CA VAL A 597 -14.04 6.65 -52.22
C VAL A 597 -12.87 5.77 -52.64
N GLY A 598 -13.12 4.47 -52.86
CA GLY A 598 -12.17 3.50 -53.40
C GLY A 598 -12.29 3.33 -54.92
N GLY A 599 -11.19 2.96 -55.57
CA GLY A 599 -11.19 2.61 -57.00
C GLY A 599 -12.04 1.38 -57.31
N ALA A 600 -12.37 1.21 -58.59
CA ALA A 600 -13.19 0.11 -59.08
C ALA A 600 -12.66 -0.41 -60.42
N SER A 601 -13.03 -1.62 -60.81
CA SER A 601 -12.79 -2.12 -62.16
C SER A 601 -13.89 -3.06 -62.58
N VAL A 602 -14.28 -3.02 -63.85
CA VAL A 602 -15.27 -3.94 -64.41
C VAL A 602 -14.87 -4.29 -65.84
N VAL A 603 -15.15 -5.52 -66.26
CA VAL A 603 -15.05 -5.91 -67.67
C VAL A 603 -16.27 -5.36 -68.39
N GLU A 604 -16.05 -4.74 -69.55
CA GLU A 604 -17.08 -4.06 -70.35
C GLU A 604 -18.24 -4.98 -70.75
N GLY A 605 -17.93 -6.13 -71.34
CA GLY A 605 -18.87 -7.14 -71.78
C GLY A 605 -19.39 -6.88 -73.19
N THR A 606 -19.92 -7.93 -73.84
CA THR A 606 -20.39 -7.88 -75.24
C THR A 606 -21.91 -7.72 -75.41
N GLY A 607 -22.59 -7.27 -74.36
CA GLY A 607 -24.03 -6.97 -74.30
C GLY A 607 -24.65 -7.16 -72.91
N GLY A 608 -25.78 -6.50 -72.64
CA GLY A 608 -26.46 -6.53 -71.33
C GLY A 608 -26.26 -5.26 -70.51
N LEU A 609 -26.49 -5.30 -69.19
CA LEU A 609 -26.24 -4.18 -68.28
C LEU A 609 -24.97 -4.46 -67.45
N THR A 610 -23.90 -3.70 -67.70
CA THR A 610 -22.64 -3.73 -66.95
C THR A 610 -22.54 -2.50 -66.04
N GLN A 611 -22.01 -2.66 -64.82
CA GLN A 611 -21.88 -1.56 -63.86
C GLN A 611 -20.50 -1.51 -63.21
N LEU A 612 -19.89 -0.33 -63.24
CA LEU A 612 -18.72 0.02 -62.47
C LEU A 612 -19.17 0.55 -61.10
N VAL A 613 -18.78 -0.15 -60.02
CA VAL A 613 -19.30 0.09 -58.67
C VAL A 613 -18.20 0.67 -57.78
N PHE A 614 -18.30 1.95 -57.45
CA PHE A 614 -17.42 2.62 -56.51
C PHE A 614 -17.93 2.43 -55.08
N ASN A 615 -17.06 1.96 -54.18
CA ASN A 615 -17.36 1.86 -52.76
C ASN A 615 -16.92 3.15 -52.04
N VAL A 616 -17.84 3.77 -51.32
CA VAL A 616 -17.57 4.92 -50.44
C VAL A 616 -17.69 4.45 -49.00
N THR A 617 -16.65 4.65 -48.21
CA THR A 617 -16.58 4.22 -46.81
C THR A 617 -16.64 5.41 -45.86
N ALA A 618 -17.16 5.17 -44.65
CA ALA A 618 -17.24 6.13 -43.55
C ALA A 618 -16.51 5.55 -42.33
N THR A 619 -15.49 6.27 -41.83
CA THR A 619 -14.67 5.83 -40.69
C THR A 619 -14.55 6.94 -39.64
N PRO A 620 -14.92 6.71 -38.37
CA PRO A 620 -15.68 5.55 -37.88
C PRO A 620 -17.11 5.51 -38.44
N THR A 621 -17.84 4.42 -38.18
CA THR A 621 -19.26 4.30 -38.58
C THR A 621 -20.07 5.47 -37.99
N PRO A 622 -20.84 6.22 -38.79
CA PRO A 622 -21.60 7.37 -38.30
C PRO A 622 -22.66 6.96 -37.29
N LEU A 623 -22.76 7.68 -36.17
CA LEU A 623 -23.86 7.57 -35.20
C LEU A 623 -25.06 8.50 -35.53
N VAL A 624 -24.88 9.40 -36.50
CA VAL A 624 -25.92 10.28 -37.04
C VAL A 624 -25.85 10.27 -38.57
N GLU A 625 -26.94 10.69 -39.21
CA GLU A 625 -26.98 10.81 -40.67
C GLU A 625 -25.87 11.75 -41.18
N THR A 626 -25.18 11.31 -42.23
CA THR A 626 -24.06 11.99 -42.87
C THR A 626 -24.27 11.96 -44.37
N GLU A 627 -23.93 13.05 -45.07
CA GLU A 627 -24.13 13.17 -46.51
C GLU A 627 -22.87 13.64 -47.23
N VAL A 628 -22.74 13.24 -48.51
CA VAL A 628 -21.70 13.72 -49.41
C VAL A 628 -22.20 13.74 -50.84
N ASP A 629 -21.87 14.80 -51.59
CA ASP A 629 -22.18 14.84 -53.02
C ASP A 629 -21.15 14.04 -53.82
N TYR A 630 -21.57 13.40 -54.90
CA TYR A 630 -20.69 12.70 -55.83
C TYR A 630 -20.96 13.08 -57.28
N ALA A 631 -19.92 13.04 -58.12
CA ALA A 631 -20.04 13.19 -59.57
C ALA A 631 -18.93 12.45 -60.31
N THR A 632 -19.26 11.82 -61.44
CA THR A 632 -18.26 11.33 -62.40
C THR A 632 -17.67 12.49 -63.18
N ILE A 633 -16.34 12.53 -63.30
CA ILE A 633 -15.58 13.43 -64.18
C ILE A 633 -14.83 12.61 -65.23
N THR A 634 -14.46 13.26 -66.33
CA THR A 634 -13.85 12.61 -67.50
C THR A 634 -12.49 11.98 -67.16
N GLY A 635 -12.32 10.71 -67.52
CA GLY A 635 -11.03 10.01 -67.59
C GLY A 635 -10.62 9.80 -69.06
N THR A 636 -10.18 8.60 -69.44
CA THR A 636 -9.98 8.26 -70.86
C THR A 636 -11.27 7.82 -71.55
N ALA A 637 -12.24 7.27 -70.79
CA ALA A 637 -13.56 6.93 -71.31
C ALA A 637 -14.41 8.17 -71.58
N ALA A 638 -15.11 8.18 -72.70
CA ALA A 638 -16.06 9.18 -73.16
C ALA A 638 -17.46 8.95 -72.58
N ALA A 639 -17.95 9.93 -71.82
CA ALA A 639 -19.31 9.91 -71.30
C ALA A 639 -20.35 9.94 -72.44
N GLY A 640 -21.34 9.06 -72.36
CA GLY A 640 -22.38 8.86 -73.36
C GLY A 640 -21.99 7.90 -74.48
N VAL A 641 -20.72 7.48 -74.56
CA VAL A 641 -20.25 6.39 -75.41
C VAL A 641 -20.00 5.18 -74.53
N ASP A 642 -18.97 5.20 -73.67
CA ASP A 642 -18.50 4.02 -72.92
C ASP A 642 -19.15 3.92 -71.52
N TYR A 643 -19.67 5.03 -70.99
CA TYR A 643 -20.43 5.05 -69.74
C TYR A 643 -21.45 6.19 -69.65
N THR A 644 -22.46 6.05 -68.77
CA THR A 644 -23.39 7.15 -68.45
C THR A 644 -22.89 7.95 -67.24
N SER A 645 -22.69 9.25 -67.40
CA SER A 645 -22.28 10.13 -66.30
C SER A 645 -23.34 10.15 -65.17
N VAL A 646 -22.90 10.07 -63.92
CA VAL A 646 -23.78 10.12 -62.74
C VAL A 646 -23.34 11.21 -61.77
N SER A 647 -24.31 11.86 -61.13
CA SER A 647 -24.09 12.77 -59.99
C SER A 647 -25.28 12.70 -59.03
N GLY A 648 -25.07 13.06 -57.77
CA GLY A 648 -26.10 13.08 -56.74
C GLY A 648 -25.54 13.23 -55.34
N THR A 649 -26.39 13.08 -54.33
CA THR A 649 -26.01 13.06 -52.92
C THR A 649 -26.10 11.63 -52.39
N LEU A 650 -25.05 11.21 -51.69
CA LEU A 650 -24.93 9.90 -51.06
C LEU A 650 -25.14 10.03 -49.55
N THR A 651 -26.26 9.50 -49.06
CA THR A 651 -26.62 9.52 -47.64
C THR A 651 -26.13 8.25 -46.93
N PHE A 652 -25.43 8.45 -45.82
CA PHE A 652 -25.04 7.44 -44.83
C PHE A 652 -25.94 7.60 -43.60
N PRO A 653 -27.00 6.78 -43.46
CA PRO A 653 -27.76 6.69 -42.22
C PRO A 653 -26.86 6.24 -41.07
N ALA A 654 -27.26 6.59 -39.84
CA ALA A 654 -26.59 6.10 -38.63
C ALA A 654 -26.42 4.57 -38.66
N GLY A 655 -25.25 4.08 -38.25
CA GLY A 655 -24.86 2.67 -38.25
C GLY A 655 -24.33 2.16 -39.60
N THR A 656 -24.25 2.99 -40.65
CA THR A 656 -23.81 2.55 -41.98
C THR A 656 -22.35 2.92 -42.26
N ALA A 657 -21.45 1.94 -42.39
CA ALA A 657 -20.03 2.17 -42.66
C ALA A 657 -19.66 2.29 -44.16
N SER A 658 -20.56 1.91 -45.07
CA SER A 658 -20.30 1.89 -46.51
C SER A 658 -21.57 2.10 -47.34
N ARG A 659 -21.41 2.82 -48.45
CA ARG A 659 -22.39 3.01 -49.51
C ARG A 659 -21.71 2.86 -50.86
N VAL A 660 -22.48 2.60 -51.91
CA VAL A 660 -21.94 2.41 -53.25
C VAL A 660 -22.55 3.39 -54.24
N VAL A 661 -21.72 3.89 -55.17
CA VAL A 661 -22.14 4.63 -56.35
C VAL A 661 -21.98 3.71 -57.55
N ARG A 662 -23.04 3.58 -58.35
CA ARG A 662 -23.06 2.72 -59.55
C ARG A 662 -23.01 3.59 -60.79
N VAL A 663 -22.05 3.31 -61.67
CA VAL A 663 -21.92 3.93 -62.98
C VAL A 663 -22.24 2.86 -64.02
N ASN A 664 -23.22 3.11 -64.89
CA ASN A 664 -23.55 2.18 -65.96
C ASN A 664 -22.48 2.29 -67.06
N VAL A 665 -21.92 1.14 -67.44
CA VAL A 665 -20.99 0.98 -68.57
C VAL A 665 -21.81 0.57 -69.80
N ALA A 666 -21.39 1.01 -70.98
CA ALA A 666 -22.05 0.73 -72.25
C ALA A 666 -21.29 -0.39 -72.99
N PRO A 667 -21.70 -1.66 -72.83
CA PRO A 667 -21.03 -2.77 -73.50
C PRO A 667 -21.22 -2.72 -75.02
N ASP A 668 -20.15 -2.99 -75.77
CA ASP A 668 -20.23 -3.21 -77.21
C ASP A 668 -19.32 -4.35 -77.71
N ALA A 669 -18.85 -4.29 -78.96
CA ALA A 669 -18.01 -5.32 -79.56
C ALA A 669 -16.82 -4.71 -80.34
N GLU A 670 -16.56 -3.42 -80.11
CA GLU A 670 -15.46 -2.68 -80.69
C GLU A 670 -14.19 -2.98 -79.89
N VAL A 671 -13.08 -3.25 -80.59
CA VAL A 671 -11.84 -3.57 -79.89
C VAL A 671 -11.17 -2.28 -79.46
N GLU A 672 -11.22 -2.01 -78.17
CA GLU A 672 -10.69 -0.79 -77.57
C GLU A 672 -9.50 -1.08 -76.63
N SER A 673 -8.93 -0.03 -76.03
CA SER A 673 -7.97 -0.18 -74.92
C SER A 673 -8.72 -0.07 -73.60
N ASP A 674 -8.16 -0.58 -72.50
CA ASP A 674 -8.74 -0.34 -71.18
C ASP A 674 -8.88 1.18 -70.92
N GLU A 675 -10.06 1.59 -70.49
CA GLU A 675 -10.40 3.00 -70.30
C GLU A 675 -10.72 3.33 -68.84
N THR A 676 -10.78 4.62 -68.51
CA THR A 676 -10.91 5.10 -67.13
C THR A 676 -12.04 6.12 -66.96
N VAL A 677 -12.75 6.02 -65.84
CA VAL A 677 -13.76 6.96 -65.34
C VAL A 677 -13.32 7.41 -63.95
N VAL A 678 -13.42 8.71 -63.62
CA VAL A 678 -13.05 9.20 -62.28
C VAL A 678 -14.30 9.61 -61.50
N LEU A 679 -14.48 9.09 -60.29
CA LEU A 679 -15.55 9.52 -59.37
C LEU A 679 -14.97 10.51 -58.34
N THR A 680 -15.68 11.62 -58.11
CA THR A 680 -15.29 12.64 -57.13
C THR A 680 -16.36 12.84 -56.05
N LEU A 681 -15.93 13.09 -54.81
CA LEU A 681 -16.76 13.43 -53.65
C LEU A 681 -16.60 14.93 -53.31
N SER A 682 -17.69 15.59 -52.92
CA SER A 682 -17.71 17.01 -52.57
C SER A 682 -18.80 17.34 -51.54
N ASN A 683 -18.79 18.57 -51.02
CA ASN A 683 -19.80 19.10 -50.09
C ASN A 683 -20.21 18.14 -48.94
N PRO A 684 -19.25 17.62 -48.15
CA PRO A 684 -19.61 16.72 -47.07
C PRO A 684 -20.38 17.46 -45.97
N ASN A 685 -21.44 16.83 -45.46
CA ASN A 685 -22.21 17.32 -44.32
C ASN A 685 -22.19 16.26 -43.20
N GLY A 686 -21.76 16.64 -42.00
CA GLY A 686 -21.57 15.70 -40.87
C GLY A 686 -20.26 14.89 -40.91
N ALA A 687 -19.40 15.09 -41.91
CA ALA A 687 -18.12 14.40 -42.07
C ALA A 687 -17.03 15.25 -42.74
N GLY A 688 -15.79 14.78 -42.69
CA GLY A 688 -14.71 15.20 -43.58
C GLY A 688 -14.55 14.25 -44.76
N ILE A 689 -13.76 14.64 -45.77
CA ILE A 689 -13.36 13.78 -46.89
C ILE A 689 -11.85 13.56 -46.82
N THR A 690 -11.42 12.30 -46.75
CA THR A 690 -9.99 11.92 -46.74
C THR A 690 -9.51 11.44 -48.11
N ALA A 691 -10.40 10.85 -48.91
CA ALA A 691 -10.13 10.51 -50.31
C ALA A 691 -11.29 11.00 -51.17
N ALA A 692 -11.09 12.15 -51.82
CA ALA A 692 -12.11 12.82 -52.61
C ALA A 692 -12.26 12.26 -54.02
N THR A 693 -11.32 11.46 -54.51
CA THR A 693 -11.31 11.01 -55.91
C THR A 693 -10.92 9.54 -56.02
N ALA A 694 -11.57 8.79 -56.89
CA ALA A 694 -11.22 7.41 -57.23
C ALA A 694 -11.26 7.16 -58.73
N ILE A 695 -10.32 6.36 -59.23
CA ILE A 695 -10.30 5.90 -60.63
C ILE A 695 -11.04 4.58 -60.71
N GLY A 696 -11.95 4.47 -61.67
CA GLY A 696 -12.56 3.23 -62.09
C GLY A 696 -12.12 2.84 -63.50
N THR A 697 -11.79 1.57 -63.72
CA THR A 697 -11.31 1.05 -65.01
C THR A 697 -12.38 0.21 -65.70
N ILE A 698 -12.66 0.51 -66.96
CA ILE A 698 -13.43 -0.32 -67.88
C ILE A 698 -12.42 -1.17 -68.65
N ILE A 699 -12.45 -2.48 -68.42
CA ILE A 699 -11.50 -3.43 -69.00
C ILE A 699 -12.11 -3.97 -70.29
N ASN A 700 -11.41 -3.80 -71.40
CA ASN A 700 -11.86 -4.29 -72.70
C ASN A 700 -11.78 -5.84 -72.74
N ASP A 701 -12.86 -6.50 -73.14
CA ASP A 701 -12.91 -7.96 -73.42
C ASP A 701 -13.09 -8.33 -74.89
N ASP A 702 -13.05 -7.34 -75.78
CA ASP A 702 -13.17 -7.55 -77.22
C ASP A 702 -11.85 -7.85 -77.92
N ALA A 703 -11.95 -8.75 -78.91
CA ALA A 703 -10.82 -9.24 -79.67
C ALA A 703 -11.12 -9.34 -81.16
N PHE A 704 -10.14 -8.97 -81.99
CA PHE A 704 -10.24 -9.17 -83.43
C PHE A 704 -10.27 -10.66 -83.76
N GLY A 705 -11.29 -11.10 -84.49
CA GLY A 705 -11.34 -12.45 -85.04
C GLY A 705 -10.15 -12.74 -85.96
N THR A 706 -9.50 -13.89 -85.77
CA THR A 706 -8.38 -14.31 -86.63
C THR A 706 -8.69 -15.55 -87.45
N THR A 707 -7.99 -15.70 -88.58
CA THR A 707 -8.03 -16.91 -89.40
C THR A 707 -6.62 -17.38 -89.66
N THR A 708 -6.33 -18.62 -89.27
CA THR A 708 -5.05 -19.30 -89.52
C THR A 708 -5.14 -20.15 -90.79
N SER A 709 -4.05 -20.26 -91.54
CA SER A 709 -3.93 -21.13 -92.71
C SER A 709 -2.52 -21.71 -92.83
N ILE A 710 -2.40 -22.96 -93.26
CA ILE A 710 -1.11 -23.55 -93.66
C ILE A 710 -0.90 -23.25 -95.14
N SER A 711 0.01 -22.34 -95.43
CA SER A 711 0.27 -21.83 -96.78
C SER A 711 1.22 -22.70 -97.61
N SER A 712 2.09 -23.48 -96.95
CA SER A 712 3.01 -24.42 -97.59
C SER A 712 3.50 -25.46 -96.59
N HIS A 713 3.84 -26.67 -97.05
CA HIS A 713 4.52 -27.73 -96.28
C HIS A 713 5.42 -28.54 -97.22
N THR A 714 6.65 -28.10 -97.47
CA THR A 714 7.49 -28.62 -98.56
C THR A 714 8.82 -29.24 -98.05
N PRO A 715 9.28 -30.38 -98.63
CA PRO A 715 8.64 -31.14 -99.71
C PRO A 715 7.38 -31.91 -99.26
N ASN A 716 6.42 -32.13 -100.16
CA ASN A 716 5.22 -32.96 -99.91
C ASN A 716 4.83 -33.76 -101.18
N PRO A 717 5.03 -35.09 -101.22
CA PRO A 717 5.45 -35.92 -100.09
C PRO A 717 6.91 -35.68 -99.64
N SER A 718 7.19 -35.84 -98.35
CA SER A 718 8.56 -35.94 -97.78
C SER A 718 8.95 -37.41 -97.59
N GLU A 719 10.24 -37.72 -97.44
CA GLU A 719 10.67 -39.04 -96.95
C GLU A 719 10.59 -39.15 -95.41
N ILE A 720 10.62 -40.38 -94.87
CA ILE A 720 10.72 -40.60 -93.42
C ILE A 720 11.96 -39.89 -92.87
N ALA A 721 11.78 -39.11 -91.81
CA ALA A 721 12.79 -38.29 -91.14
C ALA A 721 13.43 -37.16 -91.99
N GLU A 722 12.94 -36.93 -93.21
CA GLU A 722 13.34 -35.76 -94.00
C GLU A 722 12.71 -34.48 -93.39
N PRO A 723 13.50 -33.42 -93.14
CA PRO A 723 12.95 -32.17 -92.65
C PRO A 723 12.13 -31.47 -93.75
N TYR A 724 10.87 -31.14 -93.46
CA TYR A 724 10.02 -30.30 -94.31
C TYR A 724 9.62 -29.02 -93.57
N THR A 725 9.56 -27.92 -94.31
CA THR A 725 9.21 -26.60 -93.74
C THR A 725 7.72 -26.36 -93.89
N VAL A 726 7.03 -26.14 -92.78
CA VAL A 726 5.63 -25.72 -92.74
C VAL A 726 5.59 -24.20 -92.59
N THR A 727 4.92 -23.52 -93.51
CA THR A 727 4.72 -22.07 -93.46
C THR A 727 3.25 -21.76 -93.25
N VAL A 728 2.94 -20.96 -92.24
CA VAL A 728 1.59 -20.55 -91.86
C VAL A 728 1.39 -19.06 -92.10
N GLN A 729 0.13 -18.68 -92.32
CA GLN A 729 -0.32 -17.29 -92.36
C GLN A 729 -1.52 -17.13 -91.44
N VAL A 730 -1.48 -16.12 -90.57
CA VAL A 730 -2.61 -15.69 -89.73
C VAL A 730 -3.06 -14.32 -90.20
N ARG A 731 -4.37 -14.14 -90.37
CA ARG A 731 -5.00 -12.88 -90.78
C ARG A 731 -6.01 -12.42 -89.75
N SER A 732 -6.20 -11.11 -89.62
CA SER A 732 -7.40 -10.51 -89.02
C SER A 732 -8.06 -9.52 -89.99
N GLY A 733 -9.23 -9.01 -89.64
CA GLY A 733 -9.96 -8.04 -90.45
C GLY A 733 -9.41 -6.60 -90.41
N THR A 734 -8.52 -6.27 -89.47
CA THR A 734 -8.19 -4.86 -89.14
C THR A 734 -6.71 -4.63 -88.88
N GLN A 735 -6.02 -5.51 -88.13
CA GLN A 735 -4.61 -5.37 -87.74
C GLN A 735 -3.80 -6.66 -87.89
N SER A 736 -2.49 -6.57 -88.07
CA SER A 736 -1.59 -7.73 -88.17
C SER A 736 -1.55 -8.52 -86.85
N PRO A 737 -1.95 -9.81 -86.84
CA PRO A 737 -1.88 -10.64 -85.63
C PRO A 737 -0.44 -10.96 -85.25
N LEU A 738 -0.05 -10.77 -83.99
CA LEU A 738 1.27 -11.14 -83.46
C LEU A 738 1.15 -12.31 -82.47
N GLY A 739 2.25 -13.05 -82.27
CA GLY A 739 2.26 -14.24 -81.42
C GLY A 739 2.94 -15.42 -82.11
N THR A 740 2.50 -16.62 -81.77
CA THR A 740 3.10 -17.86 -82.28
C THR A 740 2.03 -18.78 -82.86
N VAL A 741 2.44 -19.67 -83.76
CA VAL A 741 1.60 -20.76 -84.26
C VAL A 741 2.29 -22.06 -83.95
N VAL A 742 1.61 -22.88 -83.15
CA VAL A 742 2.04 -24.23 -82.81
C VAL A 742 1.58 -25.18 -83.92
N ILE A 743 2.51 -25.89 -84.56
CA ILE A 743 2.23 -26.82 -85.65
C ILE A 743 2.59 -28.22 -85.19
N SER A 744 1.59 -29.10 -85.10
CA SER A 744 1.74 -30.48 -84.65
C SER A 744 1.27 -31.47 -85.70
N GLU A 745 1.98 -32.58 -85.84
CA GLU A 745 1.54 -33.77 -86.58
C GLU A 745 1.04 -34.91 -85.66
N GLY A 746 0.87 -34.61 -84.37
CA GLY A 746 0.44 -35.55 -83.32
C GLY A 746 1.59 -36.26 -82.59
N LEU A 747 2.68 -36.59 -83.28
CA LEU A 747 3.89 -37.20 -82.68
C LEU A 747 5.11 -36.27 -82.63
N GLY A 748 5.12 -35.23 -83.47
CA GLY A 748 6.13 -34.18 -83.50
C GLY A 748 5.45 -32.81 -83.58
N GLU A 749 6.13 -31.78 -83.06
CA GLU A 749 5.64 -30.41 -83.00
C GLU A 749 6.77 -29.41 -83.25
N CYS A 750 6.44 -28.30 -83.90
CA CYS A 750 7.30 -27.13 -83.98
C CYS A 750 6.48 -25.85 -83.79
N THR A 751 7.13 -24.78 -83.31
CA THR A 751 6.48 -23.48 -83.12
C THR A 751 7.06 -22.47 -84.10
N ALA A 752 6.18 -21.77 -84.81
CA ALA A 752 6.53 -20.66 -85.69
C ALA A 752 6.18 -19.33 -85.04
N THR A 753 7.15 -18.43 -84.86
CA THR A 753 6.88 -17.05 -84.46
C THR A 753 6.38 -16.26 -85.67
N LEU A 754 5.32 -15.47 -85.48
CA LEU A 754 4.73 -14.67 -86.54
C LEU A 754 5.46 -13.33 -86.72
N GLU A 755 5.84 -13.04 -87.95
CA GLU A 755 6.34 -11.73 -88.38
C GLU A 755 5.32 -11.06 -89.30
N VAL A 756 5.18 -9.73 -89.17
CA VAL A 756 4.22 -8.95 -89.95
C VAL A 756 4.61 -8.96 -91.43
N VAL A 757 3.67 -9.36 -92.29
CA VAL A 757 3.88 -9.34 -93.75
C VAL A 757 2.97 -8.35 -94.47
N SER A 758 1.91 -7.87 -93.80
CA SER A 758 1.05 -6.78 -94.26
C SER A 758 0.25 -6.23 -93.08
N ALA A 759 -0.47 -5.12 -93.26
CA ALA A 759 -1.27 -4.47 -92.21
C ALA A 759 -2.32 -5.36 -91.53
N GLN A 760 -2.67 -6.52 -92.11
CA GLN A 760 -3.72 -7.43 -91.61
C GLN A 760 -3.28 -8.89 -91.57
N ALA A 761 -2.00 -9.18 -91.85
CA ALA A 761 -1.53 -10.55 -91.90
C ALA A 761 -0.08 -10.68 -91.44
N SER A 762 0.19 -11.79 -90.77
CA SER A 762 1.52 -12.19 -90.32
C SER A 762 1.80 -13.62 -90.77
N ARG A 763 3.08 -13.94 -90.97
CA ARG A 763 3.52 -15.27 -91.39
C ARG A 763 4.62 -15.77 -90.48
N GLY A 764 4.69 -17.09 -90.33
CA GLY A 764 5.76 -17.78 -89.64
C GLY A 764 6.02 -19.12 -90.30
N SER A 765 7.21 -19.67 -90.08
CA SER A 765 7.53 -21.03 -90.52
C SER A 765 8.28 -21.77 -89.43
N CYS A 766 8.14 -23.10 -89.43
CA CYS A 766 8.98 -23.99 -88.65
C CYS A 766 9.16 -25.31 -89.39
N VAL A 767 10.13 -26.11 -88.92
CA VAL A 767 10.53 -27.36 -89.58
C VAL A 767 10.07 -28.55 -88.75
N LEU A 768 9.46 -29.53 -89.42
CA LEU A 768 9.10 -30.84 -88.86
C LEU A 768 9.84 -31.95 -89.61
N SER A 769 9.99 -33.10 -88.97
CA SER A 769 10.46 -34.33 -89.61
C SER A 769 9.61 -35.51 -89.13
N SER A 770 8.86 -36.12 -90.05
CA SER A 770 7.92 -37.18 -89.69
C SER A 770 8.63 -38.52 -89.55
N ALA A 771 8.48 -39.16 -88.39
CA ALA A 771 9.12 -40.45 -88.12
C ALA A 771 8.42 -41.66 -88.77
N LEU A 772 7.20 -41.49 -89.30
CA LEU A 772 6.38 -42.58 -89.82
C LEU A 772 5.77 -42.26 -91.20
N PRO A 773 5.70 -43.22 -92.13
CA PRO A 773 5.16 -43.03 -93.47
C PRO A 773 3.63 -42.95 -93.49
N GLY A 774 3.04 -42.39 -94.54
CA GLY A 774 1.60 -42.22 -94.75
C GLY A 774 1.10 -40.77 -94.55
N ASN A 775 -0.22 -40.59 -94.60
CA ASN A 775 -0.86 -39.28 -94.42
C ASN A 775 -0.70 -38.80 -92.96
N ARG A 776 -0.06 -37.65 -92.76
CA ARG A 776 0.05 -36.93 -91.49
C ARG A 776 -0.89 -35.73 -91.52
N THR A 777 -1.65 -35.52 -90.45
CA THR A 777 -2.51 -34.32 -90.32
C THR A 777 -1.71 -33.27 -89.56
N LEU A 778 -1.31 -32.21 -90.25
CA LEU A 778 -0.71 -31.03 -89.64
C LEU A 778 -1.84 -30.18 -89.04
N THR A 779 -1.74 -29.87 -87.75
CA THR A 779 -2.64 -28.96 -87.06
C THR A 779 -1.84 -27.73 -86.64
N ALA A 780 -2.19 -26.58 -87.20
CA ALA A 780 -1.63 -25.28 -86.84
C ALA A 780 -2.60 -24.55 -85.90
N THR A 781 -2.15 -24.21 -84.69
CA THR A 781 -2.93 -23.50 -83.68
C THR A 781 -2.26 -22.17 -83.38
N TYR A 782 -2.94 -21.07 -83.71
CA TYR A 782 -2.46 -19.72 -83.41
C TYR A 782 -2.72 -19.36 -81.95
N VAL A 783 -1.64 -18.92 -81.29
CA VAL A 783 -1.62 -18.42 -79.91
C VAL A 783 -1.26 -16.93 -79.98
N PRO A 784 -2.22 -16.02 -79.71
CA PRO A 784 -2.00 -14.58 -79.80
C PRO A 784 -1.10 -14.07 -78.67
N SER A 785 -0.34 -13.00 -78.92
CA SER A 785 0.53 -12.34 -77.92
C SER A 785 -0.20 -11.35 -77.01
N SER A 786 -1.47 -11.06 -77.27
CA SER A 786 -2.33 -10.15 -76.52
C SER A 786 -3.79 -10.62 -76.57
N THR A 787 -4.64 -10.09 -75.69
CA THR A 787 -6.08 -10.37 -75.68
C THR A 787 -6.82 -9.75 -76.87
N SER A 788 -6.25 -8.73 -77.53
CA SER A 788 -6.83 -8.05 -78.70
C SER A 788 -7.04 -8.94 -79.94
N PHE A 789 -6.57 -10.18 -79.95
CA PHE A 789 -6.79 -11.14 -81.04
C PHE A 789 -7.33 -12.46 -80.51
N ALA A 790 -8.35 -13.01 -81.15
CA ALA A 790 -8.85 -14.33 -80.83
C ALA A 790 -7.92 -15.43 -81.38
N ALA A 791 -7.79 -16.54 -80.66
CA ALA A 791 -7.09 -17.73 -81.17
C ALA A 791 -7.82 -18.35 -82.37
N SER A 792 -7.09 -18.98 -83.29
CA SER A 792 -7.66 -19.72 -84.43
C SER A 792 -6.81 -20.92 -84.80
N ASN A 793 -7.36 -21.84 -85.58
CA ASN A 793 -6.66 -23.05 -85.99
C ASN A 793 -6.84 -23.36 -87.48
N ALA A 794 -5.97 -24.20 -88.01
CA ALA A 794 -6.04 -24.73 -89.37
C ALA A 794 -5.47 -26.14 -89.42
N SER A 795 -5.90 -26.94 -90.39
CA SER A 795 -5.35 -28.27 -90.61
C SER A 795 -5.04 -28.51 -92.09
N ALA A 796 -3.97 -29.26 -92.37
CA ALA A 796 -3.61 -29.71 -93.72
C ALA A 796 -3.09 -31.14 -93.68
N THR A 797 -3.23 -31.89 -94.78
CA THR A 797 -2.69 -33.24 -94.89
C THR A 797 -1.33 -33.22 -95.59
N HIS A 798 -0.32 -33.73 -94.92
CA HIS A 798 1.03 -33.95 -95.44
C HIS A 798 1.26 -35.43 -95.72
N GLN A 799 1.96 -35.76 -96.80
CA GLN A 799 2.26 -37.13 -97.22
C GLN A 799 3.70 -37.47 -96.87
N VAL A 800 3.94 -38.62 -96.25
CA VAL A 800 5.29 -39.12 -95.95
C VAL A 800 5.51 -40.44 -96.68
N SER A 801 6.42 -40.46 -97.64
CA SER A 801 6.78 -41.64 -98.42
C SER A 801 7.80 -42.50 -97.68
N MET A 802 7.75 -43.82 -97.89
CA MET A 802 8.88 -44.70 -97.54
C MET A 802 10.01 -44.46 -98.56
N PRO A 803 11.29 -44.45 -98.13
CA PRO A 803 12.41 -44.32 -99.06
C PRO A 803 12.41 -45.49 -100.06
N VAL A 804 12.58 -45.20 -101.34
CA VAL A 804 12.60 -46.20 -102.41
C VAL A 804 13.92 -46.98 -102.33
N LEU A 805 13.87 -48.25 -101.93
CA LEU A 805 15.00 -49.16 -102.13
C LEU A 805 15.01 -49.60 -103.61
N LEU A 806 16.06 -49.22 -104.35
CA LEU A 806 16.30 -49.73 -105.70
C LEU A 806 16.47 -51.26 -105.64
N SER A 807 15.49 -52.00 -106.18
CA SER A 807 15.69 -53.38 -106.61
C SER A 807 16.13 -53.38 -108.07
N ASP A 808 17.43 -53.52 -108.32
CA ASP A 808 17.89 -54.00 -109.63
C ASP A 808 17.51 -55.48 -109.76
N GLY A 809 16.95 -55.85 -110.91
CA GLY A 809 16.37 -57.16 -111.19
C GLY A 809 17.37 -58.32 -111.18
N PHE A 810 16.85 -59.54 -111.06
CA PHE A 810 17.55 -60.76 -111.44
C PHE A 810 17.16 -61.13 -112.88
N GLU A 811 18.14 -61.42 -113.75
CA GLU A 811 18.21 -62.63 -114.60
C GLU A 811 19.70 -62.96 -114.92
N ASP A 812 20.02 -64.26 -114.88
CA ASP A 812 21.32 -64.97 -115.09
C ASP A 812 22.45 -64.85 -114.05
#